data_AF-A0A931X4B4-F1
#
_entry.id   AF-A0A931X4B4-F1
#
_cell.length_a   1.000
_cell.length_b   1.000
_cell.length_c   1.000
_cell.angle_alpha   90.00
_cell.angle_beta   90.00
_cell.angle_gamma   90.00
#
_symmetry.space_group_name_H-M   'P 1'
#
loop_
_entity.id
_entity.type
_entity.pdbx_description
1 polymer ?
#
loop_
_entity_poly.entity_id
_entity_poly.type
_entity_poly.pdbx_seq_one_letter_code
_entity_poly.pdbx_strand_id
1 'polypeptide(L)'
;MRLSAFAVSAFFVSISFAPYASATTRTWGQTAGGSTGLWTNTSLWMPAGLPQPADDIRVTESGSYSCSTGADFTIRTLTMGGSGGSKTVEVSASTGLAVPSGVAINSNATLSIRGAVTDGVINVNTGATLRTRSGSMITGDDAISLKGGVMVNEGGELRSRMLTVTDTGLMEQRGNLVLGDGAQLVNQGVVWIYEGNVVRGTGSGGSITNERAMEMRTGNAISIGVDMTNKGDFLIGNGSVTFSSSTYTQTAGRTTLSGGSLAGQIAVGGGTVSGTGTLTGDVSNGGTISLASTLSVGQLNVDGTFTQEPTGTLKLKIGGTNQFDKLSISGLATLGGQISISFINGYVPPAGTQFPVITFGSWNGTFFSIQNGFQVGDVVMRPVYSGTGLTLVAQLASLTCGADSLCMIGERFDVTLSARDPRSGLTGPGVPTQQNDVFGYFTIPALTGNTENPEVIFKMLDGRQVNGKFWVFYGGLTDFEYTLTIRDRNSGATRTYTKPGLTFDGNADTSAFSKLAPGNLLGAWRAIDVPSDAVTSSSVGSGEAACIVSTDSLCVLQGRFRIRLTARDPRTGKTGDGVALPQNDLYGYFSIPDLTGNAGNVEVAVKVLDGRAVNGKFWVFYGGLTDFEYTLTVTDGEKNTTKSYTKPGGTFAGNADTSAF
;
A
#
# COMPACT_ATOMS: atom_id res chain seq x y z
N MET A 1 -55.53 58.95 16.56
CA MET A 1 -54.36 59.78 16.20
C MET A 1 -53.88 60.49 17.46
N ARG A 2 -52.83 59.97 18.10
CA ARG A 2 -51.95 60.65 19.08
C ARG A 2 -50.83 59.69 19.46
N LEU A 3 -49.58 60.11 19.23
CA LEU A 3 -48.35 59.45 19.65
C LEU A 3 -48.29 59.37 21.18
N SER A 4 -47.80 58.24 21.70
CA SER A 4 -47.24 58.14 23.04
C SER A 4 -45.89 57.43 22.98
N ALA A 5 -44.91 58.07 23.60
CA ALA A 5 -43.49 57.78 23.55
C ALA A 5 -43.12 56.49 24.30
N PHE A 6 -42.24 55.69 23.70
CA PHE A 6 -41.45 54.69 24.43
C PHE A 6 -40.07 55.29 24.72
N ALA A 7 -39.78 55.48 26.00
CA ALA A 7 -38.47 55.89 26.48
C ALA A 7 -37.47 54.75 26.27
N VAL A 8 -36.41 55.02 25.50
CA VAL A 8 -35.24 54.14 25.40
C VAL A 8 -34.38 54.40 26.62
N SER A 9 -34.31 53.42 27.52
CA SER A 9 -33.37 53.41 28.63
C SER A 9 -31.99 53.06 28.08
N ALA A 10 -31.14 54.07 27.90
CA ALA A 10 -29.75 53.89 27.51
C ALA A 10 -28.99 53.28 28.71
N PHE A 11 -28.76 51.97 28.69
CA PHE A 11 -27.72 51.36 29.51
C PHE A 11 -26.37 51.79 28.95
N PHE A 12 -25.76 52.79 29.59
CA PHE A 12 -24.33 53.05 29.43
C PHE A 12 -23.58 51.83 29.95
N VAL A 13 -23.12 50.96 29.03
CA VAL A 13 -22.03 50.04 29.32
C VAL A 13 -20.80 50.91 29.53
N SER A 14 -20.42 51.08 30.79
CA SER A 14 -19.11 51.61 31.14
C SER A 14 -18.08 50.57 30.69
N ILE A 15 -17.51 50.77 29.51
CA ILE A 15 -16.26 50.10 29.13
C ILE A 15 -15.19 50.74 30.01
N SER A 16 -14.99 50.18 31.20
CA SER A 16 -13.79 50.43 31.97
C SER A 16 -12.65 49.77 31.21
N PHE A 17 -11.88 50.56 30.45
CA PHE A 17 -10.54 50.17 30.07
C PHE A 17 -9.73 50.08 31.36
N ALA A 18 -9.71 48.90 31.98
CA ALA A 18 -8.66 48.59 32.93
C ALA A 18 -7.34 48.77 32.17
N PRO A 19 -6.41 49.63 32.63
CA PRO A 19 -5.10 49.73 32.01
C PRO A 19 -4.52 48.31 31.98
N TYR A 20 -4.00 47.88 30.81
CA TYR A 20 -3.28 46.61 30.71
C TYR A 20 -2.28 46.54 31.86
N ALA A 21 -2.58 45.70 32.86
CA ALA A 21 -1.68 45.50 33.97
C ALA A 21 -0.34 45.04 33.39
N SER A 22 0.74 45.69 33.80
CA SER A 22 2.09 45.33 33.35
C SER A 22 2.32 43.85 33.63
N ALA A 23 2.80 43.11 32.62
CA ALA A 23 3.09 41.69 32.74
C ALA A 23 3.96 41.44 33.97
N THR A 24 3.41 40.76 34.98
CA THR A 24 4.12 40.47 36.22
C THR A 24 4.54 39.01 36.19
N THR A 25 5.82 38.73 36.45
CA THR A 25 6.25 37.36 36.73
C THR A 25 5.86 37.00 38.16
N ARG A 26 4.99 36.01 38.34
CA ARG A 26 4.62 35.46 39.64
C ARG A 26 5.22 34.08 39.83
N THR A 27 5.95 33.90 40.93
CA THR A 27 6.62 32.64 41.28
C THR A 27 5.89 31.97 42.43
N TRP A 28 5.64 30.67 42.31
CA TRP A 28 5.05 29.86 43.37
C TRP A 28 6.05 29.62 44.50
N GLY A 29 5.70 30.02 45.71
CA GLY A 29 6.60 30.09 46.86
C GLY A 29 6.61 28.87 47.79
N GLN A 30 5.63 27.96 47.70
CA GLN A 30 5.64 26.75 48.54
C GLN A 30 6.63 25.73 47.98
N THR A 31 7.71 25.46 48.71
CA THR A 31 8.85 24.64 48.26
C THR A 31 9.04 23.32 49.02
N ALA A 32 8.30 23.06 50.10
CA ALA A 32 8.43 21.86 50.92
C ALA A 32 7.06 21.24 51.28
N GLY A 33 7.08 19.94 51.58
CA GLY A 33 5.91 19.07 51.76
C GLY A 33 4.82 19.59 52.72
N GLY A 34 3.57 19.32 52.35
CA GLY A 34 2.31 19.69 52.99
C GLY A 34 1.14 19.22 52.12
N SER A 35 -0.11 19.57 52.44
CA SER A 35 -1.23 19.41 51.50
C SER A 35 -0.98 20.19 50.20
N THR A 36 -1.51 19.71 49.06
CA THR A 36 -1.43 20.42 47.77
C THR A 36 -1.90 21.87 47.93
N GLY A 37 -1.02 22.83 47.65
CA GLY A 37 -1.38 24.26 47.75
C GLY A 37 -2.30 24.68 46.61
N LEU A 38 -3.20 25.64 46.86
CA LEU A 38 -4.14 26.13 45.85
C LEU A 38 -3.65 27.45 45.25
N TRP A 39 -3.73 27.61 43.92
CA TRP A 39 -3.41 28.87 43.23
C TRP A 39 -4.25 30.05 43.72
N THR A 40 -5.43 29.78 44.28
CA THR A 40 -6.32 30.77 44.90
C THR A 40 -5.78 31.33 46.23
N ASN A 41 -4.78 30.69 46.85
CA ASN A 41 -4.11 31.22 48.03
C ASN A 41 -3.04 32.24 47.62
N THR A 42 -3.40 33.53 47.66
CA THR A 42 -2.57 34.65 47.22
C THR A 42 -1.25 34.81 47.98
N SER A 43 -1.17 34.28 49.21
CA SER A 43 0.04 34.34 50.05
C SER A 43 1.16 33.40 49.57
N LEU A 44 0.82 32.41 48.73
CA LEU A 44 1.77 31.46 48.18
C LEU A 44 2.43 31.95 46.89
N TRP A 45 2.09 33.15 46.41
CA TRP A 45 2.68 33.76 45.22
C TRP A 45 3.66 34.87 45.60
N MET A 46 4.72 35.01 44.79
CA MET A 46 5.68 36.11 44.88
C MET A 46 5.77 36.83 43.52
N PRO A 47 5.38 38.12 43.43
CA PRO A 47 4.68 38.90 44.45
C PRO A 47 3.30 38.33 44.78
N ALA A 48 2.78 38.63 45.97
CA ALA A 48 1.48 38.15 46.42
C ALA A 48 0.33 38.67 45.53
N GLY A 49 -0.69 37.84 45.35
CA GLY A 49 -1.86 38.14 44.50
C GLY A 49 -2.26 36.97 43.61
N LEU A 50 -3.46 37.04 43.04
CA LEU A 50 -3.95 36.02 42.10
C LEU A 50 -3.27 36.18 40.73
N PRO A 51 -2.92 35.08 40.06
CA PRO A 51 -2.56 35.09 38.64
C PRO A 51 -3.59 35.83 37.78
N GLN A 52 -3.12 36.72 36.91
CA GLN A 52 -3.92 37.49 35.96
C GLN A 52 -3.59 37.10 34.49
N PRO A 53 -4.44 37.45 33.51
CA PRO A 53 -4.21 37.09 32.10
C PRO A 53 -2.88 37.56 31.50
N ALA A 54 -2.30 38.65 32.02
CA ALA A 54 -1.02 39.19 31.55
C ALA A 54 0.21 38.58 32.27
N ASP A 55 0.01 37.76 33.31
CA ASP A 55 1.07 37.29 34.19
C ASP A 55 1.85 36.11 33.61
N ASP A 56 3.16 36.08 33.89
CA ASP A 56 4.02 34.93 33.65
C ASP A 56 4.15 34.10 34.92
N ILE A 57 3.71 32.84 34.86
CA ILE A 57 3.70 31.95 36.02
C ILE A 57 4.94 31.07 36.04
N ARG A 58 5.64 31.05 37.18
CA ARG A 58 6.80 30.19 37.43
C ARG A 58 6.57 29.25 38.59
N VAL A 59 6.76 27.96 38.36
CA VAL A 59 6.76 26.89 39.38
C VAL A 59 8.10 26.18 39.32
N THR A 60 9.15 26.93 39.69
CA THR A 60 10.56 26.56 39.40
C THR A 60 11.46 26.44 40.62
N GLU A 61 11.00 26.89 41.79
CA GLU A 61 11.78 26.88 43.03
C GLU A 61 12.21 25.47 43.42
N SER A 62 13.42 25.26 43.95
CA SER A 62 13.88 23.91 44.33
C SER A 62 13.03 23.30 45.45
N GLY A 63 12.79 21.98 45.41
CA GLY A 63 12.00 21.28 46.42
C GLY A 63 11.03 20.25 45.85
N SER A 64 10.30 19.53 46.71
CA SER A 64 9.29 18.55 46.25
C SER A 64 7.90 18.96 46.75
N TYR A 65 7.04 19.41 45.84
CA TYR A 65 5.73 19.98 46.18
C TYR A 65 4.72 19.87 45.03
N SER A 66 3.44 19.96 45.38
CA SER A 66 2.31 20.03 44.46
C SER A 66 1.50 21.30 44.69
N CYS A 67 0.99 21.89 43.60
CA CYS A 67 -0.03 22.92 43.65
C CYS A 67 -1.15 22.61 42.65
N SER A 68 -2.34 23.14 42.89
CA SER A 68 -3.50 22.94 42.02
C SER A 68 -4.17 24.27 41.69
N THR A 69 -4.75 24.37 40.49
CA THR A 69 -5.47 25.58 40.05
C THR A 69 -6.65 25.87 40.97
N GLY A 70 -7.51 24.88 41.24
CA GLY A 70 -8.66 25.00 42.15
C GLY A 70 -9.80 25.91 41.65
N ALA A 71 -9.59 26.63 40.55
CA ALA A 71 -10.54 27.50 39.87
C ALA A 71 -10.07 27.70 38.41
N ASP A 72 -10.88 28.39 37.61
CA ASP A 72 -10.51 28.79 36.25
C ASP A 72 -9.47 29.91 36.28
N PHE A 73 -8.42 29.80 35.45
CA PHE A 73 -7.40 30.82 35.30
C PHE A 73 -7.05 31.05 33.83
N THR A 74 -6.84 32.31 33.48
CA THR A 74 -6.13 32.72 32.25
C THR A 74 -4.82 33.37 32.67
N ILE A 75 -3.72 32.91 32.08
CA ILE A 75 -2.36 33.41 32.35
C ILE A 75 -1.60 33.55 31.04
N ARG A 76 -0.54 34.35 30.97
CA ARG A 76 0.22 34.54 29.73
C ARG A 76 1.05 33.29 29.41
N THR A 77 1.94 32.91 30.33
CA THR A 77 2.81 31.73 30.21
C THR A 77 2.83 30.91 31.49
N LEU A 78 3.15 29.63 31.37
CA LEU A 78 3.48 28.75 32.51
C LEU A 78 4.85 28.10 32.30
N THR A 79 5.79 28.35 33.20
CA THR A 79 7.10 27.68 33.23
C THR A 79 7.25 26.85 34.49
N MET A 80 7.58 25.56 34.35
CA MET A 80 7.70 24.61 35.45
C MET A 80 9.04 23.88 35.41
N GLY A 81 9.53 23.41 36.57
CA GLY A 81 10.68 22.51 36.68
C GLY A 81 11.95 23.16 37.24
N GLY A 82 13.05 22.42 37.31
CA GLY A 82 14.30 22.92 37.86
C GLY A 82 15.32 21.81 38.13
N SER A 83 16.42 22.14 38.82
CA SER A 83 17.56 21.25 39.03
C SER A 83 17.42 20.23 40.17
N GLY A 84 16.39 20.34 41.02
CA GLY A 84 16.18 19.40 42.13
C GLY A 84 14.78 19.40 42.75
N GLY A 85 14.33 18.21 43.16
CA GLY A 85 13.01 17.94 43.73
C GLY A 85 11.85 18.04 42.72
N SER A 86 10.75 17.32 42.98
CA SER A 86 9.63 17.13 42.05
C SER A 86 8.53 18.18 42.18
N LYS A 87 8.09 18.76 41.05
CA LYS A 87 7.11 19.86 41.01
C LYS A 87 5.89 19.41 40.26
N THR A 88 4.73 19.45 40.90
CA THR A 88 3.48 19.08 40.24
C THR A 88 2.52 20.27 40.20
N VAL A 89 2.05 20.65 39.01
CA VAL A 89 0.87 21.51 38.86
C VAL A 89 -0.29 20.62 38.45
N GLU A 90 -1.37 20.66 39.22
CA GLU A 90 -2.60 19.93 38.95
C GLU A 90 -3.69 20.88 38.46
N VAL A 91 -4.11 20.76 37.20
CA VAL A 91 -5.31 21.42 36.70
C VAL A 91 -6.51 20.62 37.21
N SER A 92 -7.25 21.20 38.16
CA SER A 92 -8.31 20.51 38.88
C SER A 92 -9.42 20.04 37.94
N ALA A 93 -10.10 18.95 38.31
CA ALA A 93 -11.30 18.52 37.59
C ALA A 93 -12.33 19.66 37.52
N SER A 94 -13.05 19.74 36.40
CA SER A 94 -14.07 20.78 36.17
C SER A 94 -13.58 22.23 36.17
N THR A 95 -12.26 22.45 36.07
CA THR A 95 -11.66 23.80 35.91
C THR A 95 -10.86 23.90 34.61
N GLY A 96 -10.64 25.12 34.12
CA GLY A 96 -9.87 25.44 32.92
C GLY A 96 -8.63 26.29 33.21
N LEU A 97 -7.55 26.01 32.48
CA LEU A 97 -6.33 26.82 32.46
C LEU A 97 -6.03 27.25 31.02
N ALA A 98 -6.27 28.52 30.70
CA ALA A 98 -5.95 29.11 29.40
C ALA A 98 -4.55 29.73 29.41
N VAL A 99 -3.67 29.32 28.49
CA VAL A 99 -2.26 29.74 28.45
C VAL A 99 -1.82 30.16 27.04
N PRO A 100 -2.37 31.26 26.47
CA PRO A 100 -2.17 31.64 25.07
C PRO A 100 -0.71 31.81 24.62
N SER A 101 0.23 32.15 25.51
CA SER A 101 1.66 32.23 25.14
C SER A 101 2.46 30.96 25.45
N GLY A 102 1.80 29.88 25.87
CA GLY A 102 2.34 28.54 25.97
C GLY A 102 2.82 28.11 27.35
N VAL A 103 3.05 26.80 27.44
CA VAL A 103 3.51 26.07 28.63
C VAL A 103 4.88 25.46 28.36
N ALA A 104 5.82 25.64 29.27
CA ALA A 104 7.13 24.99 29.26
C ALA A 104 7.30 24.12 30.51
N ILE A 105 7.31 22.79 30.32
CA ILE A 105 7.54 21.81 31.38
C ILE A 105 8.99 21.32 31.25
N ASN A 106 9.83 21.66 32.22
CA ASN A 106 11.25 21.29 32.26
C ASN A 106 11.51 20.12 33.22
N SER A 107 12.78 19.72 33.34
CA SER A 107 13.20 18.61 34.19
C SER A 107 12.60 18.67 35.60
N ASN A 108 12.20 17.52 36.13
CA ASN A 108 11.58 17.35 37.46
C ASN A 108 10.20 18.02 37.63
N ALA A 109 9.53 18.44 36.55
CA ALA A 109 8.17 18.92 36.61
C ALA A 109 7.17 17.96 35.97
N THR A 110 5.98 17.91 36.58
CA THR A 110 4.79 17.23 36.07
C THR A 110 3.64 18.22 35.96
N LEU A 111 3.09 18.41 34.76
CA LEU A 111 1.76 19.00 34.59
C LEU A 111 0.74 17.87 34.56
N SER A 112 -0.14 17.81 35.56
CA SER A 112 -1.21 16.81 35.65
C SER A 112 -2.55 17.46 35.35
N ILE A 113 -3.21 17.04 34.28
CA ILE A 113 -4.48 17.61 33.83
C ILE A 113 -5.62 16.67 34.26
N ARG A 114 -6.64 17.23 34.91
CA ARG A 114 -7.94 16.59 35.14
C ARG A 114 -9.10 17.42 34.59
N GLY A 115 -8.91 18.73 34.44
CA GLY A 115 -9.84 19.66 33.81
C GLY A 115 -9.45 19.96 32.36
N ALA A 116 -9.51 21.24 31.98
CA ALA A 116 -9.20 21.71 30.63
C ALA A 116 -7.90 22.54 30.60
N VAL A 117 -7.10 22.37 29.54
CA VAL A 117 -6.01 23.29 29.19
C VAL A 117 -6.25 23.79 27.78
N THR A 118 -6.30 25.11 27.59
CA THR A 118 -6.62 25.74 26.29
C THR A 118 -5.52 26.70 25.86
N ASP A 119 -5.37 26.84 24.54
CA ASP A 119 -4.50 27.81 23.87
C ASP A 119 -3.00 27.70 24.16
N GLY A 120 -2.18 28.10 23.19
CA GLY A 120 -0.74 28.08 23.28
C GLY A 120 -0.09 26.70 23.14
N VAL A 121 1.20 26.70 22.82
CA VAL A 121 2.02 25.49 22.65
C VAL A 121 2.39 24.90 24.02
N ILE A 122 2.28 23.58 24.19
CA ILE A 122 2.79 22.86 25.37
C ILE A 122 4.10 22.17 24.99
N ASN A 123 5.22 22.60 25.59
CA ASN A 123 6.53 21.96 25.42
C ASN A 123 6.87 21.09 26.63
N VAL A 124 7.16 19.81 26.41
CA VAL A 124 7.57 18.85 27.43
C VAL A 124 9.03 18.46 27.20
N ASN A 125 9.94 19.08 27.93
CA ASN A 125 11.38 18.93 27.73
C ASN A 125 11.94 17.70 28.47
N THR A 126 13.20 17.35 28.23
CA THR A 126 13.88 16.20 28.85
C THR A 126 13.71 16.16 30.37
N GLY A 127 13.30 14.99 30.88
CA GLY A 127 13.06 14.76 32.31
C GLY A 127 11.78 15.38 32.87
N ALA A 128 10.92 15.92 32.01
CA ALA A 128 9.60 16.43 32.36
C ALA A 128 8.49 15.42 32.07
N THR A 129 7.31 15.62 32.68
CA THR A 129 6.12 14.81 32.43
C THR A 129 4.89 15.68 32.16
N LEU A 130 4.15 15.33 31.12
CA LEU A 130 2.76 15.76 30.94
C LEU A 130 1.86 14.55 31.23
N ARG A 131 0.88 14.71 32.12
CA ARG A 131 -0.03 13.63 32.48
C ARG A 131 -1.47 14.06 32.24
N THR A 132 -2.21 13.29 31.46
CA THR A 132 -3.66 13.45 31.32
C THR A 132 -4.38 12.36 32.10
N ARG A 133 -5.49 12.74 32.72
CA ARG A 133 -6.40 11.86 33.47
C ARG A 133 -7.76 11.80 32.77
N SER A 134 -8.58 10.81 33.12
CA SER A 134 -9.98 10.78 32.69
C SER A 134 -10.69 12.12 32.92
N GLY A 135 -11.38 12.62 31.90
CA GLY A 135 -12.02 13.94 31.89
C GLY A 135 -11.13 15.09 31.41
N SER A 136 -9.83 14.85 31.16
CA SER A 136 -8.94 15.88 30.62
C SER A 136 -9.40 16.35 29.24
N MET A 137 -9.32 17.65 29.00
CA MET A 137 -9.55 18.23 27.68
C MET A 137 -8.41 19.18 27.33
N ILE A 138 -7.73 18.96 26.21
CA ILE A 138 -6.72 19.88 25.70
C ILE A 138 -7.18 20.39 24.35
N THR A 139 -7.40 21.71 24.23
CA THR A 139 -7.99 22.33 23.04
C THR A 139 -7.16 23.51 22.52
N GLY A 140 -7.42 23.91 21.28
CA GLY A 140 -6.73 24.99 20.57
C GLY A 140 -5.92 24.45 19.38
N ASP A 141 -5.46 25.34 18.49
CA ASP A 141 -4.84 24.93 17.22
C ASP A 141 -3.30 24.71 17.31
N ASP A 142 -2.66 25.13 18.39
CA ASP A 142 -1.21 24.98 18.54
C ASP A 142 -0.78 23.54 18.91
N ALA A 143 0.53 23.31 19.01
CA ALA A 143 1.07 21.97 19.24
C ALA A 143 1.25 21.59 20.73
N ILE A 144 1.16 20.30 21.03
CA ILE A 144 1.83 19.67 22.18
C ILE A 144 3.10 19.02 21.64
N SER A 145 4.28 19.35 22.17
CA SER A 145 5.57 18.86 21.68
C SER A 145 6.36 18.16 22.78
N LEU A 146 6.61 16.86 22.61
CA LEU A 146 7.44 16.07 23.53
C LEU A 146 8.90 16.10 23.07
N LYS A 147 9.71 16.98 23.65
CA LYS A 147 11.12 17.26 23.32
C LYS A 147 12.06 16.58 24.32
N GLY A 148 12.03 15.25 24.34
CA GLY A 148 12.77 14.43 25.33
C GLY A 148 12.01 14.15 26.62
N GLY A 149 10.85 14.80 26.82
CA GLY A 149 9.95 14.54 27.94
C GLY A 149 8.99 13.38 27.68
N VAL A 150 8.22 13.04 28.72
CA VAL A 150 7.26 11.93 28.69
C VAL A 150 5.83 12.46 28.77
N MET A 151 4.94 11.95 27.92
CA MET A 151 3.50 12.08 28.12
C MET A 151 2.94 10.76 28.67
N VAL A 152 2.19 10.82 29.76
CA VAL A 152 1.43 9.66 30.28
C VAL A 152 -0.04 9.95 30.11
N ASN A 153 -0.69 9.27 29.16
CA ASN A 153 -2.11 9.42 28.91
C ASN A 153 -2.91 8.35 29.66
N GLU A 154 -3.68 8.75 30.67
CA GLU A 154 -4.60 7.85 31.40
C GLU A 154 -6.07 8.16 31.10
N GLY A 155 -6.32 8.86 29.99
CA GLY A 155 -7.64 9.35 29.62
C GLY A 155 -7.59 10.81 29.20
N GLY A 156 -8.44 11.17 28.25
CA GLY A 156 -8.66 12.57 27.87
C GLY A 156 -8.98 12.75 26.40
N GLU A 157 -9.27 13.98 26.05
CA GLU A 157 -9.60 14.42 24.70
C GLU A 157 -8.64 15.52 24.22
N LEU A 158 -8.17 15.37 22.99
CA LEU A 158 -7.50 16.42 22.22
C LEU A 158 -8.48 16.95 21.16
N ARG A 159 -8.68 18.27 21.10
CA ARG A 159 -9.52 18.93 20.07
C ARG A 159 -8.73 19.97 19.30
N SER A 160 -8.74 19.87 17.98
CA SER A 160 -8.01 20.77 17.05
C SER A 160 -6.50 20.90 17.30
N ARG A 161 -5.94 20.01 18.13
CA ARG A 161 -4.52 20.02 18.53
C ARG A 161 -3.67 19.12 17.65
N MET A 162 -2.44 19.56 17.41
CA MET A 162 -1.38 18.69 16.90
C MET A 162 -0.49 18.21 18.07
N LEU A 163 -0.63 16.95 18.47
CA LEU A 163 0.30 16.30 19.40
C LEU A 163 1.47 15.72 18.60
N THR A 164 2.65 16.31 18.74
CA THR A 164 3.89 15.85 18.14
C THR A 164 4.80 15.22 19.19
N VAL A 165 5.06 13.92 19.06
CA VAL A 165 6.12 13.23 19.81
C VAL A 165 7.40 13.36 19.00
N THR A 166 8.39 14.13 19.45
CA THR A 166 9.64 14.33 18.69
C THR A 166 10.68 13.25 19.01
N ASP A 167 11.79 13.20 18.27
CA ASP A 167 12.79 12.12 18.27
C ASP A 167 13.17 11.48 19.62
N THR A 168 13.27 12.27 20.69
CA THR A 168 13.63 11.76 22.03
C THR A 168 12.45 11.67 23.00
N GLY A 169 11.27 12.15 22.59
CA GLY A 169 10.05 12.10 23.38
C GLY A 169 9.42 10.71 23.43
N LEU A 170 8.71 10.44 24.53
CA LEU A 170 7.96 9.21 24.76
C LEU A 170 6.50 9.55 25.10
N MET A 171 5.56 8.85 24.49
CA MET A 171 4.17 8.81 24.94
C MET A 171 3.83 7.40 25.44
N GLU A 172 3.30 7.32 26.65
CA GLU A 172 2.70 6.11 27.22
C GLU A 172 1.18 6.26 27.22
N GLN A 173 0.50 5.48 26.39
CA GLN A 173 -0.95 5.37 26.40
C GLN A 173 -1.38 4.28 27.38
N ARG A 174 -2.06 4.73 28.43
CA ARG A 174 -2.57 3.95 29.57
C ARG A 174 -4.08 4.16 29.78
N GLY A 175 -4.77 4.66 28.77
CA GLY A 175 -6.18 5.03 28.85
C GLY A 175 -6.68 5.53 27.50
N ASN A 176 -7.99 5.77 27.40
CA ASN A 176 -8.59 6.19 26.14
C ASN A 176 -8.03 7.55 25.70
N LEU A 177 -7.63 7.65 24.44
CA LEU A 177 -7.29 8.92 23.80
C LEU A 177 -8.41 9.29 22.83
N VAL A 178 -9.10 10.40 23.07
CA VAL A 178 -10.09 10.92 22.12
C VAL A 178 -9.41 11.94 21.21
N LEU A 179 -9.53 11.77 19.89
CA LEU A 179 -9.06 12.72 18.88
C LEU A 179 -10.27 13.33 18.16
N GLY A 180 -10.64 14.56 18.54
CA GLY A 180 -11.77 15.30 17.99
C GLY A 180 -11.36 16.54 17.20
N ASP A 181 -12.30 17.10 16.44
CA ASP A 181 -12.17 18.38 15.72
C ASP A 181 -10.84 18.55 14.93
N GLY A 182 -10.42 17.50 14.22
CA GLY A 182 -9.23 17.50 13.36
C GLY A 182 -7.91 17.27 14.10
N ALA A 183 -7.93 16.88 15.37
CA ALA A 183 -6.72 16.63 16.15
C ALA A 183 -5.81 15.58 15.51
N GLN A 184 -4.50 15.83 15.52
CA GLN A 184 -3.50 14.95 14.91
C GLN A 184 -2.50 14.45 15.95
N LEU A 185 -2.18 13.16 15.90
CA LEU A 185 -1.03 12.58 16.57
C LEU A 185 0.07 12.30 15.54
N VAL A 186 1.19 13.00 15.66
CA VAL A 186 2.39 12.79 14.82
C VAL A 186 3.49 12.21 15.70
N ASN A 187 3.83 10.94 15.48
CA ASN A 187 4.88 10.25 16.22
C ASN A 187 6.20 10.20 15.46
N GLN A 188 7.13 11.07 15.83
CA GLN A 188 8.53 11.06 15.39
C GLN A 188 9.47 10.52 16.48
N GLY A 189 8.95 10.17 17.67
CA GLY A 189 9.69 9.59 18.78
C GLY A 189 9.26 8.15 19.06
N VAL A 190 8.80 7.90 20.29
CA VAL A 190 8.29 6.58 20.71
C VAL A 190 6.88 6.72 21.28
N VAL A 191 5.97 5.84 20.85
CA VAL A 191 4.65 5.66 21.46
C VAL A 191 4.51 4.22 21.94
N TRP A 192 4.20 4.05 23.23
CA TRP A 192 3.89 2.76 23.84
C TRP A 192 2.43 2.70 24.22
N ILE A 193 1.74 1.67 23.75
CA ILE A 193 0.33 1.43 24.05
C ILE A 193 0.23 0.26 25.01
N TYR A 194 -0.12 0.56 26.25
CA TYR A 194 -0.36 -0.43 27.31
C TYR A 194 -1.84 -0.80 27.41
N GLU A 195 -2.73 0.17 27.23
CA GLU A 195 -4.19 0.00 27.30
C GLU A 195 -4.92 1.23 26.74
N GLY A 196 -6.24 1.09 26.57
CA GLY A 196 -7.12 2.18 26.15
C GLY A 196 -7.22 2.35 24.63
N ASN A 197 -8.43 2.64 24.16
CA ASN A 197 -8.72 2.82 22.74
C ASN A 197 -8.32 4.22 22.28
N VAL A 198 -8.04 4.37 20.98
CA VAL A 198 -8.08 5.68 20.33
C VAL A 198 -9.48 5.87 19.77
N VAL A 199 -10.20 6.84 20.31
CA VAL A 199 -11.61 7.09 20.00
C VAL A 199 -11.71 8.32 19.09
N ARG A 200 -12.51 8.22 18.04
CA ARG A 200 -12.85 9.38 17.20
C ARG A 200 -13.77 10.32 17.99
N GLY A 201 -13.33 11.56 18.18
CA GLY A 201 -14.14 12.60 18.81
C GLY A 201 -15.21 13.15 17.87
N THR A 202 -15.93 14.18 18.33
CA THR A 202 -16.91 14.90 17.50
C THR A 202 -16.24 15.75 16.42
N GLY A 203 -17.02 16.22 15.44
CA GLY A 203 -16.55 17.11 14.36
C GLY A 203 -15.77 16.39 13.26
N SER A 204 -14.82 17.10 12.63
CA SER A 204 -13.84 16.49 11.74
C SER A 204 -13.03 15.47 12.55
N GLY A 205 -13.00 14.20 12.16
CA GLY A 205 -12.22 13.19 12.89
C GLY A 205 -10.73 13.53 12.92
N GLY A 206 -10.00 13.01 13.92
CA GLY A 206 -8.55 13.13 13.97
C GLY A 206 -7.80 12.12 13.08
N SER A 207 -6.47 12.13 13.16
CA SER A 207 -5.60 11.17 12.47
C SER A 207 -4.33 10.83 13.26
N ILE A 208 -3.72 9.70 12.93
CA ILE A 208 -2.42 9.28 13.46
C ILE A 208 -1.42 9.16 12.31
N THR A 209 -0.23 9.73 12.47
CA THR A 209 0.93 9.47 11.62
C THR A 209 2.07 8.91 12.48
N ASN A 210 2.49 7.68 12.21
CA ASN A 210 3.68 7.10 12.83
C ASN A 210 4.88 7.22 11.91
N GLU A 211 5.84 8.08 12.24
CA GLU A 211 7.08 8.30 11.47
C GLU A 211 8.30 7.63 12.11
N ARG A 212 8.19 7.20 13.37
CA ARG A 212 9.22 6.45 14.08
C ARG A 212 8.65 5.20 14.75
N ALA A 213 8.66 5.06 16.08
CA ALA A 213 8.37 3.78 16.72
C ALA A 213 7.05 3.81 17.49
N MET A 214 6.11 2.94 17.12
CA MET A 214 4.90 2.66 17.88
C MET A 214 4.87 1.18 18.26
N GLU A 215 4.61 0.88 19.53
CA GLU A 215 4.64 -0.50 20.03
C GLU A 215 3.41 -0.80 20.88
N MET A 216 2.71 -1.88 20.52
CA MET A 216 1.67 -2.49 21.33
C MET A 216 2.32 -3.35 22.40
N ARG A 217 2.32 -2.86 23.65
CA ARG A 217 2.92 -3.54 24.82
C ARG A 217 1.87 -4.29 25.64
N THR A 218 0.81 -4.72 24.97
CA THR A 218 -0.36 -5.36 25.58
C THR A 218 -0.82 -6.56 24.77
N GLY A 219 -1.37 -7.57 25.46
CA GLY A 219 -2.06 -8.70 24.84
C GLY A 219 -3.56 -8.44 24.62
N ASN A 220 -4.06 -7.29 25.06
CA ASN A 220 -5.47 -6.94 24.95
C ASN A 220 -5.82 -6.42 23.55
N ALA A 221 -7.12 -6.41 23.25
CA ALA A 221 -7.66 -5.78 22.05
C ALA A 221 -7.71 -4.25 22.21
N ILE A 222 -7.18 -3.53 21.23
CA ILE A 222 -7.23 -2.07 21.14
C ILE A 222 -7.98 -1.67 19.87
N SER A 223 -8.96 -0.79 20.00
CA SER A 223 -9.64 -0.17 18.86
C SER A 223 -9.03 1.20 18.55
N ILE A 224 -8.79 1.46 17.27
CA ILE A 224 -8.37 2.76 16.73
C ILE A 224 -9.48 3.26 15.80
N GLY A 225 -10.19 4.29 16.23
CA GLY A 225 -11.33 4.86 15.51
C GLY A 225 -10.99 5.93 14.48
N VAL A 226 -9.71 6.21 14.24
CA VAL A 226 -9.21 7.21 13.29
C VAL A 226 -8.27 6.58 12.27
N ASP A 227 -8.07 7.25 11.13
CA ASP A 227 -7.12 6.78 10.12
C ASP A 227 -5.68 6.86 10.65
N MET A 228 -4.88 5.84 10.31
CA MET A 228 -3.47 5.76 10.67
C MET A 228 -2.61 5.59 9.44
N THR A 229 -1.64 6.49 9.25
CA THR A 229 -0.55 6.33 8.29
C THR A 229 0.72 5.90 9.00
N ASN A 230 1.29 4.77 8.60
CA ASN A 230 2.59 4.30 9.07
C ASN A 230 3.68 4.57 8.03
N LYS A 231 4.73 5.27 8.47
CA LYS A 231 6.00 5.52 7.79
C LYS A 231 7.21 4.97 8.56
N GLY A 232 7.03 4.65 9.84
CA GLY A 232 8.05 4.11 10.73
C GLY A 232 7.80 2.65 11.10
N ASP A 233 8.25 2.25 12.29
CA ASP A 233 8.07 0.93 12.88
C ASP A 233 6.78 0.88 13.71
N PHE A 234 5.89 -0.05 13.37
CA PHE A 234 4.72 -0.39 14.16
C PHE A 234 4.78 -1.87 14.57
N LEU A 235 5.00 -2.13 15.86
CA LEU A 235 5.09 -3.48 16.41
C LEU A 235 3.77 -3.85 17.10
N ILE A 236 3.10 -4.87 16.56
CA ILE A 236 1.94 -5.51 17.16
C ILE A 236 2.43 -6.82 17.76
N GLY A 237 2.42 -6.91 19.10
CA GLY A 237 2.78 -8.12 19.85
C GLY A 237 1.73 -9.24 19.69
N ASN A 238 1.34 -9.88 20.79
CA ASN A 238 0.31 -10.92 20.81
C ASN A 238 -1.13 -10.38 20.89
N GLY A 239 -1.31 -9.06 21.06
CA GLY A 239 -2.62 -8.41 21.12
C GLY A 239 -3.27 -8.21 19.76
N SER A 240 -4.46 -7.60 19.74
CA SER A 240 -5.17 -7.26 18.52
C SER A 240 -5.37 -5.74 18.40
N VAL A 241 -5.22 -5.23 17.17
CA VAL A 241 -5.51 -3.84 16.83
C VAL A 241 -6.61 -3.81 15.78
N THR A 242 -7.71 -3.12 16.07
CA THR A 242 -8.86 -3.04 15.16
C THR A 242 -9.15 -1.61 14.75
N PHE A 243 -9.17 -1.37 13.45
CA PHE A 243 -9.62 -0.14 12.80
C PHE A 243 -11.11 -0.28 12.45
N SER A 244 -11.98 0.17 13.37
CA SER A 244 -13.42 -0.19 13.35
C SER A 244 -14.26 0.55 12.31
N SER A 245 -13.76 1.66 11.74
CA SER A 245 -14.37 2.42 10.63
C SER A 245 -13.33 3.36 10.01
N SER A 246 -12.08 2.91 9.99
CA SER A 246 -10.91 3.70 9.62
C SER A 246 -9.95 2.81 8.83
N THR A 247 -9.02 3.47 8.13
CA THR A 247 -8.03 2.80 7.30
C THR A 247 -6.68 2.78 7.99
N TYR A 248 -6.02 1.63 7.89
CA TYR A 248 -4.60 1.51 8.16
C TYR A 248 -3.81 1.55 6.85
N THR A 249 -2.92 2.54 6.70
CA THR A 249 -2.11 2.73 5.50
C THR A 249 -0.62 2.66 5.82
N GLN A 250 0.09 1.68 5.26
CA GLN A 250 1.55 1.62 5.28
C GLN A 250 2.12 2.31 4.02
N THR A 251 3.00 3.28 4.20
CA THR A 251 3.63 4.03 3.07
C THR A 251 5.16 3.91 3.05
N ALA A 252 5.80 3.75 4.20
CA ALA A 252 7.23 3.52 4.36
C ALA A 252 7.49 2.80 5.70
N GLY A 253 8.71 2.38 6.01
CA GLY A 253 8.98 1.70 7.29
C GLY A 253 8.41 0.29 7.37
N ARG A 254 8.14 -0.19 8.59
CA ARG A 254 7.77 -1.58 8.85
C ARG A 254 6.60 -1.74 9.81
N THR A 255 5.66 -2.62 9.49
CA THR A 255 4.73 -3.19 10.47
C THR A 255 5.11 -4.63 10.74
N THR A 256 5.16 -5.00 12.01
CA THR A 256 5.52 -6.35 12.44
C THR A 256 4.42 -6.92 13.32
N LEU A 257 3.85 -8.04 12.90
CA LEU A 257 2.99 -8.88 13.71
C LEU A 257 3.86 -9.95 14.38
N SER A 258 3.83 -10.02 15.70
CA SER A 258 4.53 -11.02 16.48
C SER A 258 3.55 -11.96 17.16
N GLY A 259 2.61 -12.52 16.38
CA GLY A 259 1.56 -13.45 16.80
C GLY A 259 0.17 -12.83 16.92
N GLY A 260 0.07 -11.50 17.00
CA GLY A 260 -1.18 -10.76 17.14
C GLY A 260 -1.96 -10.56 15.85
N SER A 261 -2.96 -9.67 15.89
CA SER A 261 -3.78 -9.35 14.74
C SER A 261 -3.95 -7.86 14.47
N LEU A 262 -4.13 -7.55 13.19
CA LEU A 262 -4.46 -6.23 12.67
C LEU A 262 -5.76 -6.37 11.86
N ALA A 263 -6.81 -5.65 12.25
CA ALA A 263 -8.12 -5.76 11.63
C ALA A 263 -8.60 -4.41 11.07
N GLY A 264 -9.26 -4.41 9.92
CA GLY A 264 -9.82 -3.22 9.26
C GLY A 264 -9.54 -3.20 7.77
N GLN A 265 -9.63 -2.02 7.15
CA GLN A 265 -9.13 -1.82 5.78
C GLN A 265 -7.62 -1.62 5.83
N ILE A 266 -6.86 -2.51 5.18
CA ILE A 266 -5.40 -2.57 5.28
C ILE A 266 -4.79 -2.28 3.91
N ALA A 267 -4.22 -1.10 3.74
CA ALA A 267 -3.57 -0.66 2.51
C ALA A 267 -2.05 -0.60 2.69
N VAL A 268 -1.31 -1.48 2.03
CA VAL A 268 0.16 -1.49 2.02
C VAL A 268 0.63 -0.82 0.74
N GLY A 269 0.67 0.51 0.71
CA GLY A 269 1.13 1.29 -0.46
C GLY A 269 2.64 1.37 -0.61
N GLY A 270 3.40 1.05 0.45
CA GLY A 270 4.85 1.01 0.46
C GLY A 270 5.40 0.39 1.75
N GLY A 271 6.72 0.44 1.97
CA GLY A 271 7.33 -0.17 3.16
C GLY A 271 7.15 -1.70 3.24
N THR A 272 7.14 -2.25 4.45
CA THR A 272 7.00 -3.69 4.68
C THR A 272 5.99 -4.03 5.78
N VAL A 273 5.04 -4.93 5.51
CA VAL A 273 4.31 -5.67 6.55
C VAL A 273 4.96 -7.03 6.73
N SER A 274 5.17 -7.45 7.98
CA SER A 274 5.95 -8.65 8.25
C SER A 274 5.57 -9.41 9.51
N GLY A 275 6.20 -10.57 9.69
CA GLY A 275 6.06 -11.39 10.88
C GLY A 275 5.00 -12.47 10.74
N THR A 276 4.40 -12.87 11.85
CA THR A 276 3.38 -13.93 11.93
C THR A 276 2.17 -13.41 12.66
N GLY A 277 0.97 -13.81 12.24
CA GLY A 277 -0.27 -13.33 12.85
C GLY A 277 -1.44 -13.37 11.88
N THR A 278 -2.44 -12.55 12.15
CA THR A 278 -3.66 -12.47 11.34
C THR A 278 -3.93 -11.03 10.91
N LEU A 279 -4.09 -10.81 9.62
CA LEU A 279 -4.74 -9.64 9.05
C LEU A 279 -6.22 -9.97 8.88
N THR A 280 -7.14 -9.16 9.39
CA THR A 280 -8.58 -9.39 9.26
C THR A 280 -9.23 -8.25 8.49
N GLY A 281 -9.98 -8.56 7.43
CA GLY A 281 -10.51 -7.59 6.48
C GLY A 281 -9.76 -7.60 5.15
N ASP A 282 -10.12 -6.65 4.28
CA ASP A 282 -9.53 -6.56 2.94
C ASP A 282 -8.11 -6.00 2.99
N VAL A 283 -7.18 -6.72 2.35
CA VAL A 283 -5.76 -6.36 2.27
C VAL A 283 -5.40 -6.04 0.84
N SER A 284 -4.93 -4.81 0.57
CA SER A 284 -4.28 -4.44 -0.69
C SER A 284 -2.77 -4.27 -0.46
N ASN A 285 -1.95 -4.95 -1.26
CA ASN A 285 -0.50 -4.95 -1.16
C ASN A 285 0.17 -4.40 -2.42
N GLY A 286 0.56 -3.12 -2.37
CA GLY A 286 1.48 -2.45 -3.30
C GLY A 286 2.90 -2.26 -2.78
N GLY A 287 3.18 -2.60 -1.52
CA GLY A 287 4.50 -2.58 -0.88
C GLY A 287 5.11 -3.98 -0.77
N THR A 288 5.76 -4.29 0.35
CA THR A 288 6.30 -5.64 0.62
C THR A 288 5.54 -6.34 1.74
N ILE A 289 5.16 -7.60 1.53
CA ILE A 289 4.76 -8.52 2.60
C ILE A 289 5.84 -9.59 2.76
N SER A 290 6.37 -9.75 3.98
CA SER A 290 7.40 -10.76 4.28
C SER A 290 7.08 -11.53 5.55
N LEU A 291 6.92 -12.84 5.44
CA LEU A 291 6.50 -13.66 6.56
C LEU A 291 7.65 -13.89 7.54
N ALA A 292 7.37 -13.92 8.84
CA ALA A 292 8.34 -14.15 9.91
C ALA A 292 9.60 -13.23 9.86
N SER A 293 10.68 -13.67 10.51
CA SER A 293 12.00 -13.00 10.49
C SER A 293 12.85 -13.44 9.30
N THR A 294 14.02 -12.84 9.09
CA THR A 294 14.90 -13.12 7.94
C THR A 294 15.44 -14.56 7.89
N LEU A 295 15.57 -15.24 9.03
CA LEU A 295 16.17 -16.59 9.12
C LEU A 295 15.19 -17.67 9.61
N SER A 296 13.91 -17.33 9.72
CA SER A 296 12.86 -18.23 10.20
C SER A 296 11.73 -18.30 9.20
N VAL A 297 11.09 -19.45 9.09
CA VAL A 297 9.82 -19.56 8.35
C VAL A 297 8.64 -19.27 9.27
N GLY A 298 7.51 -18.85 8.72
CA GLY A 298 6.28 -18.68 9.49
C GLY A 298 5.02 -18.56 8.64
N GLN A 299 3.90 -18.33 9.32
CA GLN A 299 2.60 -18.24 8.69
C GLN A 299 1.96 -16.87 8.95
N LEU A 300 1.37 -16.30 7.89
CA LEU A 300 0.51 -15.12 7.96
C LEU A 300 -0.88 -15.52 7.46
N ASN A 301 -1.90 -15.17 8.24
CA ASN A 301 -3.28 -15.38 7.85
C ASN A 301 -3.88 -14.06 7.37
N VAL A 302 -4.66 -14.11 6.30
CA VAL A 302 -5.53 -13.05 5.83
C VAL A 302 -6.96 -13.57 5.92
N ASP A 303 -7.69 -13.11 6.91
CA ASP A 303 -9.11 -13.41 7.08
C ASP A 303 -9.95 -12.35 6.35
N GLY A 304 -10.06 -12.50 5.04
CA GLY A 304 -10.64 -11.52 4.12
C GLY A 304 -10.15 -11.72 2.68
N THR A 305 -10.34 -10.71 1.85
CA THR A 305 -9.78 -10.69 0.50
C THR A 305 -8.32 -10.21 0.50
N PHE A 306 -7.56 -10.65 -0.50
CA PHE A 306 -6.16 -10.25 -0.68
C PHE A 306 -5.93 -9.80 -2.12
N THR A 307 -5.52 -8.55 -2.31
CA THR A 307 -5.14 -8.00 -3.61
C THR A 307 -3.65 -7.72 -3.63
N GLN A 308 -2.91 -8.43 -4.47
CA GLN A 308 -1.52 -8.16 -4.76
C GLN A 308 -1.43 -7.19 -5.93
N GLU A 309 -1.13 -5.92 -5.65
CA GLU A 309 -1.04 -4.87 -6.65
C GLU A 309 0.18 -5.08 -7.58
N PRO A 310 0.20 -4.48 -8.78
CA PRO A 310 1.32 -4.57 -9.72
C PRO A 310 2.70 -4.19 -9.14
N THR A 311 2.74 -3.26 -8.20
CA THR A 311 3.99 -2.83 -7.52
C THR A 311 4.33 -3.68 -6.30
N GLY A 312 3.40 -4.51 -5.84
CA GLY A 312 3.55 -5.28 -4.61
C GLY A 312 4.53 -6.43 -4.75
N THR A 313 5.23 -6.74 -3.67
CA THR A 313 6.09 -7.93 -3.54
C THR A 313 5.66 -8.81 -2.37
N LEU A 314 5.46 -10.11 -2.62
CA LEU A 314 5.30 -11.13 -1.59
C LEU A 314 6.62 -11.93 -1.42
N LYS A 315 7.22 -11.90 -0.24
CA LYS A 315 8.48 -12.60 0.07
C LYS A 315 8.25 -13.84 0.91
N LEU A 316 8.69 -14.99 0.39
CA LEU A 316 8.57 -16.30 1.03
C LEU A 316 9.95 -16.96 1.18
N LYS A 317 10.08 -17.79 2.21
CA LYS A 317 11.29 -18.55 2.54
C LYS A 317 11.05 -20.05 2.51
N ILE A 318 12.08 -20.79 2.14
CA ILE A 318 12.13 -22.26 2.18
C ILE A 318 13.45 -22.68 2.82
N GLY A 319 13.37 -23.35 3.97
CA GLY A 319 14.50 -23.91 4.71
C GLY A 319 14.53 -25.44 4.78
N GLY A 320 13.49 -26.11 4.30
CA GLY A 320 13.38 -27.56 4.32
C GLY A 320 12.02 -28.06 3.82
N THR A 321 11.85 -29.38 3.67
CA THR A 321 10.62 -30.01 3.15
C THR A 321 9.34 -29.62 3.91
N ASN A 322 9.45 -29.37 5.22
CA ASN A 322 8.35 -28.91 6.08
C ASN A 322 8.63 -27.55 6.73
N GLN A 323 9.66 -26.85 6.26
CA GLN A 323 10.10 -25.58 6.81
C GLN A 323 10.04 -24.55 5.69
N PHE A 324 8.87 -23.95 5.51
CA PHE A 324 8.65 -22.91 4.51
C PHE A 324 7.54 -21.96 4.97
N ASP A 325 7.56 -20.74 4.44
CA ASP A 325 6.55 -19.74 4.72
C ASP A 325 5.19 -20.14 4.15
N LYS A 326 4.11 -19.78 4.85
CA LYS A 326 2.72 -20.04 4.42
C LYS A 326 1.86 -18.79 4.52
N LEU A 327 1.28 -18.37 3.40
CA LEU A 327 0.24 -17.35 3.39
C LEU A 327 -1.13 -18.04 3.28
N SER A 328 -2.00 -17.82 4.25
CA SER A 328 -3.35 -18.41 4.24
C SER A 328 -4.40 -17.32 4.09
N ILE A 329 -5.09 -17.29 2.96
CA ILE A 329 -6.14 -16.32 2.64
C ILE A 329 -7.50 -17.02 2.74
N SER A 330 -8.45 -16.50 3.51
CA SER A 330 -9.78 -17.14 3.63
C SER A 330 -10.70 -16.81 2.45
N GLY A 331 -10.53 -15.64 1.82
CA GLY A 331 -11.34 -15.15 0.70
C GLY A 331 -10.67 -15.26 -0.68
N LEU A 332 -11.08 -14.36 -1.57
CA LEU A 332 -10.53 -14.21 -2.93
C LEU A 332 -9.12 -13.61 -2.88
N ALA A 333 -8.19 -14.27 -3.56
CA ALA A 333 -6.85 -13.76 -3.83
C ALA A 333 -6.74 -13.22 -5.27
N THR A 334 -6.67 -11.90 -5.43
CA THR A 334 -6.35 -11.27 -6.72
C THR A 334 -4.84 -11.12 -6.81
N LEU A 335 -4.21 -11.91 -7.67
CA LEU A 335 -2.75 -11.99 -7.78
C LEU A 335 -2.24 -11.15 -8.96
N GLY A 336 -1.20 -10.38 -8.67
CA GLY A 336 -0.43 -9.56 -9.61
C GLY A 336 0.97 -9.35 -9.06
N GLY A 337 1.71 -8.35 -9.55
CA GLY A 337 2.99 -7.94 -8.97
C GLY A 337 4.04 -9.06 -8.89
N GLN A 338 4.86 -9.07 -7.84
CA GLN A 338 5.99 -9.98 -7.71
C GLN A 338 5.83 -10.97 -6.55
N ILE A 339 6.27 -12.21 -6.77
CA ILE A 339 6.61 -13.16 -5.70
C ILE A 339 8.13 -13.35 -5.65
N SER A 340 8.70 -13.36 -4.45
CA SER A 340 10.13 -13.56 -4.25
C SER A 340 10.42 -14.69 -3.28
N ILE A 341 11.27 -15.64 -3.71
CA ILE A 341 11.60 -16.84 -2.95
C ILE A 341 13.04 -16.76 -2.44
N SER A 342 13.26 -17.16 -1.20
CA SER A 342 14.62 -17.24 -0.64
C SER A 342 14.83 -18.59 0.04
N PHE A 343 15.97 -19.20 -0.24
CA PHE A 343 16.39 -20.41 0.46
C PHE A 343 17.20 -20.01 1.70
N ILE A 344 16.83 -20.59 2.84
CA ILE A 344 17.53 -20.37 4.11
C ILE A 344 18.23 -21.66 4.55
N ASN A 345 19.16 -21.54 5.50
CA ASN A 345 19.89 -22.67 6.08
C ASN A 345 20.66 -23.53 5.05
N GLY A 346 21.00 -22.96 3.88
CA GLY A 346 21.69 -23.67 2.80
C GLY A 346 20.85 -24.76 2.12
N TYR A 347 19.53 -24.73 2.28
CA TYR A 347 18.67 -25.79 1.75
C TYR A 347 18.59 -25.76 0.22
N VAL A 348 18.86 -26.92 -0.39
CA VAL A 348 18.66 -27.18 -1.83
C VAL A 348 17.59 -28.27 -1.95
N PRO A 349 16.37 -27.96 -2.43
CA PRO A 349 15.29 -28.93 -2.50
C PRO A 349 15.58 -30.00 -3.57
N PRO A 350 15.36 -31.30 -3.27
CA PRO A 350 15.36 -32.32 -4.31
C PRO A 350 14.29 -32.03 -5.37
N ALA A 351 14.59 -32.32 -6.64
CA ALA A 351 13.59 -32.21 -7.71
C ALA A 351 12.35 -33.08 -7.39
N GLY A 352 11.17 -32.56 -7.69
CA GLY A 352 9.86 -33.14 -7.34
C GLY A 352 9.32 -32.71 -5.97
N THR A 353 10.13 -32.07 -5.11
CA THR A 353 9.66 -31.57 -3.81
C THR A 353 8.60 -30.48 -4.01
N GLN A 354 7.54 -30.51 -3.20
CA GLN A 354 6.41 -29.58 -3.30
C GLN A 354 6.29 -28.74 -2.02
N PHE A 355 6.02 -27.46 -2.19
CA PHE A 355 5.87 -26.48 -1.13
C PHE A 355 4.53 -25.75 -1.29
N PRO A 356 3.44 -26.19 -0.63
CA PRO A 356 2.14 -25.52 -0.66
C PRO A 356 2.22 -24.22 0.14
N VAL A 357 2.60 -23.15 -0.52
CA VAL A 357 3.04 -21.89 0.11
C VAL A 357 1.91 -20.86 0.23
N ILE A 358 0.84 -20.98 -0.56
CA ILE A 358 -0.35 -20.15 -0.41
C ILE A 358 -1.60 -21.03 -0.45
N THR A 359 -2.54 -20.78 0.46
CA THR A 359 -3.92 -21.26 0.39
C THR A 359 -4.85 -20.07 0.23
N PHE A 360 -5.91 -20.22 -0.58
CA PHE A 360 -6.94 -19.21 -0.79
C PHE A 360 -8.32 -19.85 -0.93
N GLY A 361 -9.39 -19.12 -0.63
CA GLY A 361 -10.76 -19.58 -0.87
C GLY A 361 -11.07 -19.69 -2.37
N SER A 362 -10.61 -18.69 -3.13
CA SER A 362 -10.58 -18.66 -4.59
C SER A 362 -9.48 -17.70 -5.04
N TRP A 363 -9.13 -17.69 -6.33
CA TRP A 363 -8.10 -16.80 -6.86
C TRP A 363 -8.43 -16.28 -8.26
N ASN A 364 -7.82 -15.15 -8.61
CA ASN A 364 -7.84 -14.57 -9.94
C ASN A 364 -6.46 -13.97 -10.28
N GLY A 365 -6.02 -14.08 -11.54
CA GLY A 365 -4.72 -13.59 -11.99
C GLY A 365 -3.52 -14.39 -11.48
N THR A 366 -2.31 -14.04 -11.91
CA THR A 366 -1.05 -14.67 -11.47
C THR A 366 -0.04 -13.60 -11.07
N PHE A 367 0.99 -13.95 -10.30
CA PHE A 367 2.13 -13.05 -10.12
C PHE A 367 2.75 -12.74 -11.50
N PHE A 368 3.07 -11.47 -11.76
CA PHE A 368 3.65 -11.00 -13.02
C PHE A 368 5.12 -11.38 -13.16
N SER A 369 5.83 -11.50 -12.04
CA SER A 369 7.22 -11.96 -12.01
C SER A 369 7.55 -12.77 -10.77
N ILE A 370 8.56 -13.64 -10.93
CA ILE A 370 9.13 -14.44 -9.84
C ILE A 370 10.61 -14.06 -9.73
N GLN A 371 11.07 -13.62 -8.56
CA GLN A 371 12.44 -13.15 -8.37
C GLN A 371 13.14 -13.70 -7.13
N ASN A 372 14.45 -13.92 -7.24
CA ASN A 372 15.28 -14.61 -6.24
C ASN A 372 14.79 -16.04 -5.95
N GLY A 373 15.73 -16.98 -5.76
CA GLY A 373 15.40 -18.38 -5.44
C GLY A 373 14.63 -19.13 -6.54
N PHE A 374 14.55 -18.58 -7.76
CA PHE A 374 14.04 -19.33 -8.90
C PHE A 374 15.03 -20.41 -9.34
N GLN A 375 16.28 -20.34 -8.90
CA GLN A 375 17.26 -21.40 -9.05
C GLN A 375 18.12 -21.51 -7.78
N VAL A 376 18.31 -22.72 -7.27
CA VAL A 376 19.29 -23.04 -6.23
C VAL A 376 20.04 -24.30 -6.65
N GLY A 377 21.34 -24.16 -6.88
CA GLY A 377 22.09 -25.19 -7.60
C GLY A 377 21.47 -25.47 -8.97
N ASP A 378 21.16 -26.74 -9.26
CA ASP A 378 20.52 -27.17 -10.50
C ASP A 378 18.98 -27.24 -10.38
N VAL A 379 18.37 -26.61 -9.40
CA VAL A 379 16.93 -26.75 -9.13
C VAL A 379 16.20 -25.44 -9.28
N VAL A 380 15.13 -25.41 -10.10
CA VAL A 380 14.21 -24.29 -10.26
C VAL A 380 12.88 -24.50 -9.54
N MET A 381 12.22 -23.41 -9.16
CA MET A 381 10.93 -23.45 -8.44
C MET A 381 9.78 -23.03 -9.35
N ARG A 382 8.90 -23.96 -9.71
CA ARG A 382 7.74 -23.66 -10.56
C ARG A 382 6.47 -23.47 -9.75
N PRO A 383 5.72 -22.37 -9.93
CA PRO A 383 4.38 -22.22 -9.36
C PRO A 383 3.37 -23.14 -10.05
N VAL A 384 2.59 -23.86 -9.26
CA VAL A 384 1.46 -24.68 -9.70
C VAL A 384 0.22 -24.23 -8.94
N TYR A 385 -0.71 -23.62 -9.67
CA TYR A 385 -1.98 -23.16 -9.14
C TYR A 385 -3.03 -24.27 -9.18
N SER A 386 -3.86 -24.32 -8.14
CA SER A 386 -5.02 -25.20 -8.02
C SER A 386 -6.25 -24.39 -7.64
N GLY A 387 -7.42 -25.02 -7.50
CA GLY A 387 -8.63 -24.30 -7.08
C GLY A 387 -8.51 -23.58 -5.73
N THR A 388 -7.65 -24.08 -4.83
CA THR A 388 -7.57 -23.61 -3.43
C THR A 388 -6.16 -23.27 -2.94
N GLY A 389 -5.16 -23.26 -3.82
CA GLY A 389 -3.82 -22.86 -3.41
C GLY A 389 -2.78 -22.80 -4.52
N LEU A 390 -1.62 -22.26 -4.16
CA LEU A 390 -0.39 -22.20 -4.94
C LEU A 390 0.67 -23.09 -4.29
N THR A 391 1.20 -24.03 -5.07
CA THR A 391 2.31 -24.91 -4.69
C THR A 391 3.54 -24.60 -5.53
N LEU A 392 4.70 -24.41 -4.90
CA LEU A 392 5.98 -24.36 -5.61
C LEU A 392 6.52 -25.79 -5.74
N VAL A 393 6.88 -26.18 -6.96
CA VAL A 393 7.45 -27.50 -7.26
C VAL A 393 8.89 -27.32 -7.69
N ALA A 394 9.81 -27.99 -6.98
CA ALA A 394 11.22 -28.03 -7.31
C ALA A 394 11.45 -28.90 -8.56
N GLN A 395 12.26 -28.45 -9.52
CA GLN A 395 12.57 -29.18 -10.75
C GLN A 395 14.00 -29.00 -11.20
N LEU A 396 14.57 -29.94 -11.95
CA LEU A 396 15.94 -29.77 -12.47
C LEU A 396 15.98 -28.71 -13.58
N ALA A 397 16.91 -27.77 -13.48
CA ALA A 397 17.24 -26.78 -14.49
C ALA A 397 17.65 -27.43 -15.83
N SER A 398 18.26 -28.61 -15.81
CA SER A 398 18.58 -29.34 -17.06
C SER A 398 17.34 -29.87 -17.81
N LEU A 399 16.19 -29.95 -17.14
CA LEU A 399 14.91 -30.28 -17.74
C LEU A 399 14.14 -29.03 -18.16
N THR A 400 14.58 -27.83 -17.85
CA THR A 400 13.95 -26.58 -18.29
C THR A 400 14.36 -26.25 -19.72
N CYS A 401 13.65 -25.32 -20.36
CA CYS A 401 14.15 -24.72 -21.60
C CYS A 401 15.42 -23.92 -21.31
N GLY A 402 16.22 -23.66 -22.34
CA GLY A 402 17.40 -22.79 -22.22
C GLY A 402 17.00 -21.36 -21.88
N ALA A 403 17.94 -20.58 -21.34
CA ALA A 403 17.74 -19.17 -20.99
C ALA A 403 17.29 -18.30 -22.19
N ASP A 404 17.56 -18.76 -23.41
CA ASP A 404 17.19 -18.09 -24.66
C ASP A 404 15.80 -18.50 -25.18
N SER A 405 14.99 -19.21 -24.38
CA SER A 405 13.66 -19.69 -24.78
C SER A 405 12.53 -19.31 -23.83
N LEU A 406 11.34 -19.06 -24.37
CA LEU A 406 10.09 -19.19 -23.60
C LEU A 406 9.77 -20.67 -23.42
N CYS A 407 9.37 -21.05 -22.21
CA CYS A 407 8.87 -22.39 -21.89
C CYS A 407 7.34 -22.39 -21.85
N MET A 408 6.72 -23.27 -22.63
CA MET A 408 5.27 -23.33 -22.73
C MET A 408 4.75 -24.73 -22.42
N ILE A 409 3.57 -24.76 -21.82
CA ILE A 409 2.79 -25.97 -21.52
C ILE A 409 3.62 -27.00 -20.75
N GLY A 410 4.02 -26.65 -19.54
CA GLY A 410 4.79 -27.49 -18.62
C GLY A 410 6.17 -27.82 -19.15
N GLU A 411 6.87 -26.84 -19.73
CA GLU A 411 8.21 -26.97 -20.35
C GLU A 411 8.27 -27.94 -21.52
N ARG A 412 7.12 -28.36 -22.06
CA ARG A 412 7.10 -29.25 -23.22
C ARG A 412 7.60 -28.54 -24.46
N PHE A 413 7.29 -27.25 -24.60
CA PHE A 413 7.67 -26.48 -25.78
C PHE A 413 8.68 -25.40 -25.40
N ASP A 414 9.85 -25.44 -26.02
CA ASP A 414 10.76 -24.30 -26.02
C ASP A 414 10.51 -23.44 -27.26
N VAL A 415 10.53 -22.13 -27.09
CA VAL A 415 10.30 -21.15 -28.16
C VAL A 415 11.47 -20.20 -28.19
N THR A 416 12.16 -20.11 -29.32
CA THR A 416 13.24 -19.14 -29.55
C THR A 416 12.84 -18.16 -30.64
N LEU A 417 13.41 -16.96 -30.61
CA LEU A 417 13.22 -15.96 -31.65
C LEU A 417 14.57 -15.50 -32.20
N SER A 418 14.66 -15.34 -33.52
CA SER A 418 15.74 -14.61 -34.18
C SER A 418 15.15 -13.50 -35.06
N ALA A 419 15.68 -12.30 -34.96
CA ALA A 419 15.19 -11.14 -35.71
C ALA A 419 16.27 -10.53 -36.61
N ARG A 420 15.81 -9.82 -37.63
CA ARG A 420 16.59 -9.02 -38.56
C ARG A 420 15.90 -7.68 -38.78
N ASP A 421 16.66 -6.59 -38.69
CA ASP A 421 16.18 -5.30 -39.16
C ASP A 421 16.32 -5.25 -40.69
N PRO A 422 15.21 -5.18 -41.45
CA PRO A 422 15.26 -5.15 -42.90
C PRO A 422 15.95 -3.90 -43.46
N ARG A 423 16.10 -2.83 -42.66
CA ARG A 423 16.66 -1.54 -43.09
C ARG A 423 18.19 -1.52 -42.98
N SER A 424 18.72 -1.96 -41.84
CA SER A 424 20.17 -2.01 -41.59
C SER A 424 20.81 -3.35 -41.94
N GLY A 425 20.03 -4.42 -41.99
CA GLY A 425 20.51 -5.79 -42.14
C GLY A 425 21.07 -6.39 -40.85
N LEU A 426 21.08 -5.66 -39.73
CA LEU A 426 21.49 -6.18 -38.43
C LEU A 426 20.58 -7.33 -37.99
N THR A 427 21.15 -8.29 -37.27
CA THR A 427 20.43 -9.44 -36.73
C THR A 427 20.64 -9.55 -35.23
N GLY A 428 19.69 -10.16 -34.53
CA GLY A 428 19.78 -10.37 -33.09
C GLY A 428 18.83 -11.47 -32.60
N PRO A 429 19.22 -12.22 -31.54
CA PRO A 429 18.30 -13.13 -30.88
C PRO A 429 17.22 -12.34 -30.12
N GLY A 430 16.04 -12.94 -29.99
CA GLY A 430 15.05 -12.49 -29.04
C GLY A 430 15.43 -12.96 -27.64
N VAL A 431 15.33 -12.07 -26.67
CA VAL A 431 15.52 -12.37 -25.24
C VAL A 431 14.14 -12.63 -24.64
N PRO A 432 13.86 -13.84 -24.13
CA PRO A 432 12.55 -14.21 -23.62
C PRO A 432 12.28 -13.58 -22.25
N THR A 433 11.05 -13.16 -22.03
CA THR A 433 10.49 -12.89 -20.71
C THR A 433 9.25 -13.75 -20.52
N GLN A 434 9.36 -14.76 -19.67
CA GLN A 434 8.25 -15.63 -19.31
C GLN A 434 7.22 -14.84 -18.49
N GLN A 435 5.94 -15.00 -18.80
CA GLN A 435 4.85 -14.40 -18.02
C GLN A 435 4.12 -15.48 -17.23
N ASN A 436 3.69 -16.55 -17.90
CA ASN A 436 3.17 -17.76 -17.27
C ASN A 436 3.33 -18.97 -18.20
N ASP A 437 2.75 -20.12 -17.87
CA ASP A 437 2.93 -21.37 -18.65
C ASP A 437 2.32 -21.35 -20.06
N VAL A 438 1.47 -20.36 -20.38
CA VAL A 438 0.73 -20.28 -21.65
C VAL A 438 1.08 -19.03 -22.47
N PHE A 439 1.77 -18.02 -21.92
CA PHE A 439 2.22 -16.86 -22.68
C PHE A 439 3.51 -16.22 -22.13
N GLY A 440 4.15 -15.44 -22.99
CA GLY A 440 5.33 -14.62 -22.70
C GLY A 440 5.63 -13.66 -23.84
N TYR A 441 6.76 -12.97 -23.79
CA TYR A 441 7.19 -12.09 -24.88
C TYR A 441 8.70 -12.14 -25.09
N PHE A 442 9.15 -11.62 -26.23
CA PHE A 442 10.56 -11.40 -26.52
C PHE A 442 10.85 -9.90 -26.62
N THR A 443 11.97 -9.48 -26.03
CA THR A 443 12.64 -8.22 -26.38
C THR A 443 13.74 -8.51 -27.40
N ILE A 444 14.21 -7.50 -28.14
CA ILE A 444 15.28 -7.69 -29.15
C ILE A 444 16.37 -6.62 -28.96
N PRO A 445 17.15 -6.68 -27.87
CA PRO A 445 18.02 -5.58 -27.46
C PRO A 445 19.13 -5.27 -28.46
N ALA A 446 19.58 -6.28 -29.21
CA ALA A 446 20.58 -6.11 -30.27
C ALA A 446 20.08 -5.20 -31.42
N LEU A 447 18.77 -5.06 -31.61
CA LEU A 447 18.18 -4.19 -32.64
C LEU A 447 17.58 -2.91 -32.03
N THR A 448 17.01 -2.98 -30.81
CA THR A 448 16.32 -1.85 -30.19
C THR A 448 17.18 -1.05 -29.21
N GLY A 449 18.28 -1.62 -28.73
CA GLY A 449 19.07 -1.08 -27.62
C GLY A 449 18.35 -1.12 -26.26
N ASN A 450 17.21 -1.81 -26.15
CA ASN A 450 16.38 -1.83 -24.93
C ASN A 450 16.04 -3.27 -24.51
N THR A 451 16.34 -3.59 -23.25
CA THR A 451 16.15 -4.93 -22.66
C THR A 451 14.77 -5.16 -22.05
N GLU A 452 13.97 -4.12 -21.88
CA GLU A 452 12.71 -4.14 -21.13
C GLU A 452 11.47 -4.01 -22.03
N ASN A 453 11.62 -3.45 -23.24
CA ASN A 453 10.50 -3.18 -24.14
C ASN A 453 10.11 -4.43 -24.94
N PRO A 454 8.85 -4.91 -24.83
CA PRO A 454 8.39 -6.08 -25.58
C PRO A 454 8.28 -5.76 -27.08
N GLU A 455 8.81 -6.67 -27.90
CA GLU A 455 8.81 -6.57 -29.36
C GLU A 455 7.92 -7.63 -30.02
N VAL A 456 7.83 -8.83 -29.45
CA VAL A 456 6.96 -9.91 -29.93
C VAL A 456 6.27 -10.58 -28.76
N ILE A 457 4.94 -10.63 -28.76
CA ILE A 457 4.17 -11.41 -27.78
C ILE A 457 3.87 -12.80 -28.34
N PHE A 458 3.93 -13.82 -27.49
CA PHE A 458 3.74 -15.21 -27.84
C PHE A 458 2.80 -15.91 -26.85
N LYS A 459 1.87 -16.71 -27.36
CA LYS A 459 0.91 -17.51 -26.58
C LYS A 459 0.77 -18.90 -27.16
N MET A 460 0.64 -19.90 -26.30
CA MET A 460 0.43 -21.28 -26.67
C MET A 460 -0.65 -21.90 -25.78
N LEU A 461 -1.56 -22.67 -26.38
CA LEU A 461 -2.67 -23.32 -25.68
C LEU A 461 -2.72 -24.82 -25.97
N ASP A 462 -3.14 -25.60 -24.98
CA ASP A 462 -3.48 -27.00 -25.14
C ASP A 462 -4.92 -27.17 -25.69
N GLY A 463 -5.06 -27.01 -27.01
CA GLY A 463 -6.33 -27.18 -27.71
C GLY A 463 -6.72 -28.64 -27.97
N ARG A 464 -6.07 -29.63 -27.34
CA ARG A 464 -6.29 -31.05 -27.66
C ARG A 464 -7.71 -31.51 -27.38
N GLN A 465 -8.38 -30.91 -26.41
CA GLN A 465 -9.79 -31.20 -26.11
C GLN A 465 -10.73 -30.73 -27.23
N VAL A 466 -10.30 -29.77 -28.06
CA VAL A 466 -11.10 -29.21 -29.14
C VAL A 466 -10.85 -29.92 -30.46
N ASN A 467 -9.58 -30.08 -30.87
CA ASN A 467 -9.23 -30.67 -32.16
C ASN A 467 -8.02 -31.62 -32.13
N GLY A 468 -7.57 -32.02 -30.94
CA GLY A 468 -6.42 -32.91 -30.77
C GLY A 468 -5.06 -32.25 -31.02
N LYS A 469 -4.98 -30.92 -31.13
CA LYS A 469 -3.75 -30.15 -31.44
C LYS A 469 -3.38 -29.15 -30.35
N PHE A 470 -2.10 -28.79 -30.30
CA PHE A 470 -1.64 -27.59 -29.60
C PHE A 470 -1.71 -26.39 -30.52
N TRP A 471 -2.08 -25.24 -29.98
CA TRP A 471 -2.34 -24.02 -30.72
C TRP A 471 -1.28 -22.98 -30.40
N VAL A 472 -0.80 -22.28 -31.42
CA VAL A 472 0.22 -21.24 -31.32
C VAL A 472 -0.40 -19.91 -31.77
N PHE A 473 -0.08 -18.83 -31.06
CA PHE A 473 -0.49 -17.47 -31.37
C PHE A 473 0.71 -16.54 -31.14
N TYR A 474 0.94 -15.60 -32.04
CA TYR A 474 1.97 -14.58 -31.85
C TYR A 474 1.57 -13.26 -32.48
N GLY A 475 2.05 -12.15 -31.92
CA GLY A 475 1.75 -10.79 -32.38
C GLY A 475 3.00 -9.91 -32.34
N GLY A 476 3.19 -9.11 -33.39
CA GLY A 476 4.31 -8.15 -33.48
C GLY A 476 3.96 -6.81 -32.83
N LEU A 477 4.84 -6.32 -31.95
CA LEU A 477 4.94 -4.92 -31.51
C LEU A 477 6.11 -4.20 -32.20
N THR A 478 6.59 -4.80 -33.30
CA THR A 478 7.79 -4.43 -34.02
C THR A 478 7.60 -4.68 -35.52
N ASP A 479 8.29 -3.89 -36.34
CA ASP A 479 8.32 -4.09 -37.78
C ASP A 479 9.54 -4.88 -38.28
N PHE A 480 10.38 -5.37 -37.38
CA PHE A 480 11.48 -6.26 -37.75
C PHE A 480 10.98 -7.55 -38.40
N GLU A 481 11.83 -8.10 -39.27
CA GLU A 481 11.70 -9.47 -39.73
C GLU A 481 12.06 -10.40 -38.57
N TYR A 482 11.27 -11.43 -38.28
CA TYR A 482 11.64 -12.39 -37.25
C TYR A 482 11.18 -13.80 -37.57
N THR A 483 11.87 -14.76 -36.99
CA THR A 483 11.55 -16.18 -37.05
C THR A 483 11.39 -16.73 -35.65
N LEU A 484 10.20 -17.24 -35.35
CA LEU A 484 9.89 -18.02 -34.16
C LEU A 484 10.16 -19.50 -34.46
N THR A 485 10.94 -20.16 -33.63
CA THR A 485 11.16 -21.61 -33.70
C THR A 485 10.65 -22.24 -32.42
N ILE A 486 9.72 -23.18 -32.54
CA ILE A 486 9.10 -23.90 -31.43
C ILE A 486 9.50 -25.35 -31.53
N ARG A 487 10.10 -25.91 -30.48
CA ARG A 487 10.42 -27.33 -30.40
C ARG A 487 9.54 -28.01 -29.36
N ASP A 488 8.82 -29.05 -29.76
CA ASP A 488 8.24 -30.01 -28.84
C ASP A 488 9.35 -30.90 -28.31
N ARG A 489 9.76 -30.67 -27.06
CA ARG A 489 10.86 -31.38 -26.41
C ARG A 489 10.56 -32.86 -26.16
N ASN A 490 9.28 -33.24 -26.16
CA ASN A 490 8.88 -34.64 -26.01
C ASN A 490 9.01 -35.43 -27.31
N SER A 491 8.64 -34.85 -28.45
CA SER A 491 8.71 -35.53 -29.76
C SER A 491 9.98 -35.22 -30.54
N GLY A 492 10.67 -34.14 -30.20
CA GLY A 492 11.70 -33.53 -31.02
C GLY A 492 11.17 -32.77 -32.23
N ALA A 493 9.86 -32.70 -32.46
CA ALA A 493 9.29 -32.00 -33.60
C ALA A 493 9.47 -30.48 -33.47
N THR A 494 9.75 -29.82 -34.58
CA THR A 494 9.93 -28.36 -34.62
C THR A 494 8.94 -27.72 -35.59
N ARG A 495 8.41 -26.55 -35.22
CA ARG A 495 7.64 -25.65 -36.08
C ARG A 495 8.33 -24.31 -36.14
N THR A 496 8.31 -23.69 -37.32
CA THR A 496 8.94 -22.40 -37.55
C THR A 496 7.94 -21.47 -38.20
N TYR A 497 7.85 -20.25 -37.69
CA TYR A 497 6.97 -19.20 -38.19
C TYR A 497 7.80 -17.96 -38.48
N THR A 498 7.76 -17.49 -39.72
CA THR A 498 8.48 -16.29 -40.14
C THR A 498 7.50 -15.16 -40.38
N LYS A 499 7.81 -14.00 -39.82
CA LYS A 499 7.12 -12.74 -40.04
C LYS A 499 7.99 -11.86 -40.95
N PRO A 500 7.49 -11.41 -42.12
CA PRO A 500 8.23 -10.52 -43.02
C PRO A 500 8.54 -9.16 -42.39
N GLY A 501 9.67 -8.55 -42.76
CA GLY A 501 10.01 -7.20 -42.33
C GLY A 501 9.00 -6.14 -42.81
N LEU A 502 8.97 -4.99 -42.13
CA LEU A 502 8.15 -3.81 -42.44
C LEU A 502 6.63 -3.97 -42.26
N THR A 503 6.16 -5.05 -41.64
CA THR A 503 4.74 -5.23 -41.24
C THR A 503 4.58 -5.37 -39.72
N PHE A 504 3.37 -5.38 -39.17
CA PHE A 504 3.12 -5.63 -37.74
C PHE A 504 2.26 -6.89 -37.52
N ASP A 505 2.21 -7.78 -38.51
CA ASP A 505 1.28 -8.90 -38.52
C ASP A 505 1.61 -9.93 -37.44
N GLY A 506 0.57 -10.39 -36.74
CA GLY A 506 0.58 -11.62 -35.97
C GLY A 506 -0.02 -12.78 -36.76
N ASN A 507 -0.03 -13.97 -36.17
CA ASN A 507 -0.72 -15.13 -36.72
C ASN A 507 -1.13 -16.13 -35.64
N ALA A 508 -1.97 -17.09 -36.04
CA ALA A 508 -2.32 -18.25 -35.23
C ALA A 508 -2.23 -19.55 -36.04
N ASP A 509 -1.77 -20.60 -35.38
CA ASP A 509 -1.78 -21.97 -35.90
C ASP A 509 -2.46 -22.89 -34.87
N THR A 510 -3.75 -23.13 -35.06
CA THR A 510 -4.55 -24.05 -34.23
C THR A 510 -4.34 -25.53 -34.61
N SER A 511 -3.31 -25.81 -35.41
CA SER A 511 -2.93 -27.15 -35.87
C SER A 511 -1.44 -27.48 -35.66
N ALA A 512 -0.73 -26.64 -34.88
CA ALA A 512 0.73 -26.62 -34.81
C ALA A 512 1.36 -27.98 -34.48
N PHE A 513 0.95 -28.62 -33.38
CA PHE A 513 1.49 -29.91 -32.95
C PHE A 513 0.40 -30.93 -32.64
N SER A 514 0.62 -32.19 -33.02
CA SER A 514 -0.28 -33.29 -32.70
C SER A 514 -0.08 -33.81 -31.27
N LYS A 515 -1.13 -34.40 -30.70
CA LYS A 515 -0.97 -35.33 -29.57
C LYS A 515 -0.07 -36.50 -30.03
N LEU A 516 1.05 -36.74 -29.34
CA LEU A 516 1.84 -37.95 -29.57
C LEU A 516 0.99 -39.18 -29.24
N ALA A 517 1.14 -40.25 -30.02
CA ALA A 517 0.75 -41.58 -29.56
C ALA A 517 1.54 -41.90 -28.27
N PRO A 518 0.97 -42.66 -27.32
CA PRO A 518 1.60 -42.89 -26.03
C PRO A 518 2.89 -43.70 -26.20
N GLY A 519 4.02 -43.00 -26.24
CA GLY A 519 5.36 -43.54 -26.06
C GLY A 519 5.92 -43.00 -24.75
N ASN A 520 6.16 -43.92 -23.81
CA ASN A 520 6.66 -43.75 -22.45
C ASN A 520 7.37 -42.43 -22.12
N LEU A 521 6.67 -41.51 -21.43
CA LEU A 521 7.21 -40.76 -20.30
C LEU A 521 6.09 -40.54 -19.27
N LEU A 522 6.35 -40.98 -18.04
CA LEU A 522 5.45 -40.98 -16.89
C LEU A 522 5.21 -39.56 -16.37
N GLY A 523 3.94 -39.23 -16.04
CA GLY A 523 3.60 -38.13 -15.13
C GLY A 523 2.64 -37.05 -15.65
N ALA A 524 1.50 -37.42 -16.22
CA ALA A 524 0.46 -36.46 -16.63
C ALA A 524 -0.51 -36.13 -15.46
N TRP A 525 -0.57 -34.86 -15.06
CA TRP A 525 -1.64 -34.32 -14.20
C TRP A 525 -2.79 -33.79 -15.07
N ARG A 526 -4.02 -34.07 -14.64
CA ARG A 526 -5.28 -33.73 -15.32
C ARG A 526 -5.71 -32.29 -15.01
N ALA A 527 -6.23 -31.59 -16.03
CA ALA A 527 -6.97 -30.34 -15.87
C ALA A 527 -8.42 -30.62 -15.42
N ILE A 528 -8.97 -29.77 -14.54
CA ILE A 528 -10.38 -29.75 -14.11
C ILE A 528 -10.92 -28.33 -14.35
N ASP A 529 -12.12 -28.26 -14.93
CA ASP A 529 -12.86 -27.06 -15.36
C ASP A 529 -13.27 -26.12 -14.21
N VAL A 530 -13.35 -24.80 -14.50
CA VAL A 530 -13.85 -23.74 -13.60
C VAL A 530 -15.12 -23.11 -14.19
N PRO A 531 -16.21 -22.91 -13.42
CA PRO A 531 -17.42 -22.20 -13.88
C PRO A 531 -17.32 -20.67 -13.71
N SER A 532 -17.96 -19.93 -14.61
CA SER A 532 -18.05 -18.46 -14.63
C SER A 532 -19.41 -17.97 -14.11
N ASP A 533 -19.42 -17.04 -13.15
CA ASP A 533 -20.59 -16.20 -12.84
C ASP A 533 -20.21 -14.72 -12.83
N ALA A 534 -21.06 -13.90 -13.43
CA ALA A 534 -20.87 -12.48 -13.71
C ALA A 534 -21.40 -11.58 -12.58
N VAL A 535 -20.70 -10.48 -12.29
CA VAL A 535 -21.17 -9.39 -11.43
C VAL A 535 -21.16 -8.09 -12.22
N THR A 536 -22.28 -7.39 -12.21
CA THR A 536 -22.50 -6.08 -12.85
C THR A 536 -22.08 -4.93 -11.94
N SER A 537 -21.52 -3.85 -12.50
CA SER A 537 -21.22 -2.61 -11.78
C SER A 537 -21.74 -1.38 -12.51
N SER A 538 -22.34 -0.48 -11.74
CA SER A 538 -22.99 0.77 -12.16
C SER A 538 -22.05 1.98 -12.05
N SER A 539 -22.22 2.95 -12.95
CA SER A 539 -21.44 4.19 -13.10
C SER A 539 -21.92 5.37 -12.24
N VAL A 540 -21.00 6.21 -11.75
CA VAL A 540 -21.17 7.68 -11.57
C VAL A 540 -19.82 8.37 -11.83
N GLY A 541 -19.86 9.56 -12.47
CA GLY A 541 -18.69 10.18 -13.10
C GLY A 541 -18.11 11.47 -12.49
N SER A 542 -17.10 11.94 -13.24
CA SER A 542 -16.48 13.27 -13.42
C SER A 542 -15.76 13.99 -12.27
N GLY A 543 -14.43 13.90 -12.35
CA GLY A 543 -13.42 14.85 -11.88
C GLY A 543 -12.06 14.32 -12.30
N GLU A 544 -11.36 15.00 -13.21
CA GLU A 544 -10.20 14.51 -13.98
C GLU A 544 -8.97 14.30 -13.07
N ALA A 545 -8.93 13.12 -12.43
CA ALA A 545 -7.75 12.58 -11.78
C ALA A 545 -6.87 11.90 -12.84
N ALA A 546 -5.54 11.91 -12.59
CA ALA A 546 -4.58 11.07 -13.31
C ALA A 546 -5.14 9.65 -13.48
N CYS A 547 -4.84 8.98 -14.61
CA CYS A 547 -5.38 7.66 -14.89
C CYS A 547 -5.10 6.72 -13.71
N ILE A 548 -6.16 6.21 -13.10
CA ILE A 548 -6.10 5.21 -12.03
C ILE A 548 -6.27 3.84 -12.69
N VAL A 549 -5.31 2.95 -12.44
CA VAL A 549 -5.36 1.57 -12.91
C VAL A 549 -6.61 0.90 -12.37
N SER A 550 -7.37 0.25 -13.24
CA SER A 550 -8.59 -0.48 -12.90
C SER A 550 -8.78 -1.65 -13.87
N THR A 551 -9.80 -2.48 -13.63
CA THR A 551 -10.10 -3.63 -14.50
C THR A 551 -10.42 -3.23 -15.94
N ASP A 552 -10.88 -2.01 -16.21
CA ASP A 552 -11.22 -1.51 -17.54
C ASP A 552 -10.16 -0.55 -18.13
N SER A 553 -9.17 -0.13 -17.33
CA SER A 553 -8.26 0.96 -17.70
C SER A 553 -6.80 0.59 -17.46
N LEU A 554 -6.05 0.51 -18.55
CA LEU A 554 -4.59 0.44 -18.50
C LEU A 554 -4.02 1.87 -18.46
N CYS A 555 -3.20 2.16 -17.46
CA CYS A 555 -2.58 3.46 -17.27
C CYS A 555 -1.06 3.37 -17.48
N VAL A 556 -0.51 4.22 -18.34
CA VAL A 556 0.93 4.24 -18.68
C VAL A 556 1.46 5.67 -18.71
N LEU A 557 2.78 5.80 -18.61
CA LEU A 557 3.56 7.04 -18.50
C LEU A 557 3.07 7.92 -17.35
N GLN A 558 3.21 7.40 -16.15
CA GLN A 558 2.84 8.00 -14.85
C GLN A 558 1.36 8.37 -14.79
N GLY A 559 0.51 7.53 -15.39
CA GLY A 559 -0.93 7.74 -15.46
C GLY A 559 -1.37 8.83 -16.44
N ARG A 560 -0.48 9.31 -17.32
CA ARG A 560 -0.83 10.26 -18.38
C ARG A 560 -1.79 9.66 -19.39
N PHE A 561 -1.51 8.45 -19.87
CA PHE A 561 -2.32 7.81 -20.90
C PHE A 561 -3.22 6.74 -20.31
N ARG A 562 -4.52 6.85 -20.58
CA ARG A 562 -5.52 5.82 -20.29
C ARG A 562 -5.84 5.06 -21.56
N ILE A 563 -5.84 3.73 -21.47
CA ILE A 563 -6.15 2.85 -22.59
C ILE A 563 -7.32 1.95 -22.18
N ARG A 564 -8.31 1.83 -23.07
CA ARG A 564 -9.45 0.92 -22.95
C ARG A 564 -9.60 0.10 -24.22
N LEU A 565 -10.18 -1.09 -24.09
CA LEU A 565 -10.47 -1.96 -25.23
C LEU A 565 -11.93 -2.38 -25.20
N THR A 566 -12.59 -2.34 -26.36
CA THR A 566 -13.87 -3.02 -26.59
C THR A 566 -13.72 -3.97 -27.77
N ALA A 567 -14.36 -5.12 -27.71
CA ALA A 567 -14.25 -6.17 -28.71
C ALA A 567 -15.61 -6.72 -29.15
N ARG A 568 -15.63 -7.28 -30.35
CA ARG A 568 -16.78 -7.95 -30.96
C ARG A 568 -16.31 -9.22 -31.65
N ASP A 569 -17.01 -10.32 -31.37
CA ASP A 569 -16.86 -11.55 -32.14
C ASP A 569 -17.64 -11.42 -33.46
N PRO A 570 -16.96 -11.35 -34.63
CA PRO A 570 -17.64 -11.19 -35.91
C PRO A 570 -18.51 -12.40 -36.28
N ARG A 571 -18.27 -13.57 -35.68
CA ARG A 571 -18.97 -14.82 -35.97
C ARG A 571 -20.33 -14.90 -35.27
N THR A 572 -20.40 -14.37 -34.05
CA THR A 572 -21.60 -14.45 -33.19
C THR A 572 -22.29 -13.12 -33.00
N GLY A 573 -21.59 -12.01 -33.26
CA GLY A 573 -22.05 -10.65 -32.96
C GLY A 573 -21.92 -10.26 -31.49
N LYS A 574 -21.47 -11.17 -30.61
CA LYS A 574 -21.30 -10.91 -29.18
C LYS A 574 -20.21 -9.85 -28.98
N THR A 575 -20.44 -8.93 -28.06
CA THR A 575 -19.47 -7.90 -27.66
C THR A 575 -18.94 -8.19 -26.25
N GLY A 576 -17.76 -7.65 -25.95
CA GLY A 576 -17.15 -7.73 -24.63
C GLY A 576 -16.14 -6.62 -24.42
N ASP A 577 -16.06 -6.12 -23.19
CA ASP A 577 -15.05 -5.14 -22.82
C ASP A 577 -13.73 -5.85 -22.47
N GLY A 578 -12.63 -5.18 -22.77
CA GLY A 578 -11.30 -5.65 -22.42
C GLY A 578 -11.03 -5.47 -20.94
N VAL A 579 -10.49 -6.51 -20.30
CA VAL A 579 -9.97 -6.42 -18.93
C VAL A 579 -8.48 -6.11 -18.99
N ALA A 580 -8.09 -4.97 -18.40
CA ALA A 580 -6.71 -4.49 -18.37
C ALA A 580 -5.84 -5.34 -17.44
N LEU A 581 -4.65 -5.72 -17.92
CA LEU A 581 -3.62 -6.47 -17.21
C LEU A 581 -2.31 -5.66 -17.26
N PRO A 582 -2.12 -4.71 -16.33
CA PRO A 582 -0.94 -3.82 -16.30
C PRO A 582 0.35 -4.59 -16.08
N GLN A 583 1.45 -4.12 -16.65
CA GLN A 583 2.78 -4.73 -16.45
C GLN A 583 3.75 -3.73 -15.83
N ASN A 584 3.96 -2.61 -16.52
CA ASN A 584 4.74 -1.50 -16.00
C ASN A 584 4.22 -0.18 -16.59
N ASP A 585 4.95 0.91 -16.36
CA ASP A 585 4.54 2.24 -16.79
C ASP A 585 4.68 2.50 -18.31
N LEU A 586 5.07 1.50 -19.11
CA LEU A 586 5.23 1.61 -20.56
C LEU A 586 4.29 0.69 -21.35
N TYR A 587 3.84 -0.42 -20.75
CA TYR A 587 3.02 -1.41 -21.46
C TYR A 587 2.10 -2.23 -20.54
N GLY A 588 1.15 -2.91 -21.18
CA GLY A 588 0.26 -3.88 -20.55
C GLY A 588 -0.50 -4.69 -21.58
N TYR A 589 -1.44 -5.50 -21.08
CA TYR A 589 -2.25 -6.39 -21.90
C TYR A 589 -3.75 -6.17 -21.68
N PHE A 590 -4.55 -6.71 -22.58
CA PHE A 590 -5.98 -6.91 -22.40
C PHE A 590 -6.35 -8.37 -22.60
N SER A 591 -7.17 -8.91 -21.69
CA SER A 591 -7.98 -10.10 -21.94
C SER A 591 -9.41 -9.69 -22.33
N ILE A 592 -10.20 -10.63 -22.86
CA ILE A 592 -11.59 -10.36 -23.29
C ILE A 592 -12.51 -11.49 -22.78
N PRO A 593 -12.72 -11.59 -21.46
CA PRO A 593 -13.38 -12.74 -20.82
C PRO A 593 -14.81 -12.99 -21.32
N ASP A 594 -15.56 -11.94 -21.67
CA ASP A 594 -16.90 -12.11 -22.22
C ASP A 594 -16.92 -12.89 -23.54
N LEU A 595 -15.82 -12.87 -24.30
CA LEU A 595 -15.69 -13.58 -25.56
C LEU A 595 -14.87 -14.88 -25.42
N THR A 596 -13.89 -14.92 -24.52
CA THR A 596 -12.95 -16.05 -24.38
C THR A 596 -13.23 -16.95 -23.18
N GLY A 597 -14.09 -16.53 -22.27
CA GLY A 597 -14.40 -17.23 -21.02
C GLY A 597 -13.29 -17.17 -19.97
N ASN A 598 -12.22 -16.38 -20.16
CA ASN A 598 -11.09 -16.34 -19.23
C ASN A 598 -10.42 -14.95 -19.15
N ALA A 599 -10.47 -14.33 -17.97
CA ALA A 599 -9.93 -12.99 -17.72
C ALA A 599 -8.39 -12.95 -17.60
N GLY A 600 -7.72 -14.10 -17.43
CA GLY A 600 -6.27 -14.22 -17.44
C GLY A 600 -5.68 -14.51 -18.83
N ASN A 601 -6.51 -14.83 -19.82
CA ASN A 601 -6.05 -15.11 -21.18
C ASN A 601 -5.83 -13.81 -21.95
N VAL A 602 -4.56 -13.43 -22.11
CA VAL A 602 -4.18 -12.24 -22.90
C VAL A 602 -4.59 -12.41 -24.36
N GLU A 603 -5.22 -11.37 -24.90
CA GLU A 603 -5.70 -11.29 -26.29
C GLU A 603 -5.08 -10.11 -27.06
N VAL A 604 -4.71 -9.02 -26.40
CA VAL A 604 -4.08 -7.85 -27.04
C VAL A 604 -2.95 -7.31 -26.16
N ALA A 605 -1.80 -7.03 -26.76
CA ALA A 605 -0.70 -6.31 -26.13
C ALA A 605 -0.66 -4.85 -26.61
N VAL A 606 -0.32 -3.94 -25.71
CA VAL A 606 -0.22 -2.51 -26.01
C VAL A 606 1.02 -1.92 -25.33
N LYS A 607 1.77 -1.06 -26.03
CA LYS A 607 2.82 -0.23 -25.43
C LYS A 607 2.71 1.22 -25.91
N VAL A 608 3.03 2.16 -25.02
CA VAL A 608 3.09 3.60 -25.33
C VAL A 608 4.48 4.11 -24.95
N LEU A 609 5.15 4.73 -25.91
CA LEU A 609 6.53 5.20 -25.75
C LEU A 609 6.61 6.72 -25.91
N ASP A 610 7.50 7.34 -25.15
CA ASP A 610 7.88 8.74 -25.32
C ASP A 610 8.91 8.88 -26.46
N GLY A 611 8.39 9.01 -27.68
CA GLY A 611 9.18 9.23 -28.90
C GLY A 611 9.54 10.69 -29.16
N ARG A 612 9.29 11.61 -28.21
CA ARG A 612 9.43 13.05 -28.46
C ARG A 612 10.85 13.45 -28.82
N ALA A 613 11.85 12.75 -28.30
CA ALA A 613 13.25 12.96 -28.67
C ALA A 613 13.54 12.68 -30.16
N VAL A 614 12.72 11.87 -30.82
CA VAL A 614 12.90 11.46 -32.23
C VAL A 614 12.10 12.35 -33.18
N ASN A 615 10.80 12.55 -32.92
CA ASN A 615 9.92 13.31 -33.83
C ASN A 615 8.91 14.22 -33.10
N GLY A 616 9.11 14.48 -31.81
CA GLY A 616 8.21 15.31 -31.02
C GLY A 616 6.86 14.69 -30.68
N LYS A 617 6.69 13.37 -30.89
CA LYS A 617 5.41 12.66 -30.68
C LYS A 617 5.52 11.50 -29.71
N PHE A 618 4.41 11.21 -29.01
CA PHE A 618 4.24 9.91 -28.36
C PHE A 618 3.83 8.85 -29.37
N TRP A 619 4.28 7.62 -29.15
CA TRP A 619 4.06 6.51 -30.07
C TRP A 619 3.21 5.43 -29.40
N VAL A 620 2.22 4.90 -30.13
CA VAL A 620 1.35 3.81 -29.66
C VAL A 620 1.58 2.59 -30.54
N PHE A 621 1.80 1.43 -29.92
CA PHE A 621 1.93 0.15 -30.61
C PHE A 621 0.96 -0.86 -30.01
N TYR A 622 0.38 -1.71 -30.85
CA TYR A 622 -0.47 -2.80 -30.40
C TYR A 622 -0.35 -4.04 -31.27
N GLY A 623 -0.52 -5.21 -30.66
CA GLY A 623 -0.45 -6.51 -31.32
C GLY A 623 -1.53 -7.44 -30.81
N GLY A 624 -2.29 -8.06 -31.72
CA GLY A 624 -3.39 -8.96 -31.39
C GLY A 624 -2.99 -10.44 -31.39
N LEU A 625 -3.50 -11.19 -30.41
CA LEU A 625 -3.50 -12.66 -30.35
C LEU A 625 -4.89 -13.24 -30.64
N THR A 626 -5.80 -12.41 -31.15
CA THR A 626 -7.21 -12.74 -31.38
C THR A 626 -7.67 -12.37 -32.80
N ASP A 627 -8.58 -13.17 -33.34
CA ASP A 627 -9.30 -12.89 -34.59
C ASP A 627 -10.51 -11.96 -34.39
N PHE A 628 -10.84 -11.57 -33.15
CA PHE A 628 -11.94 -10.66 -32.87
C PHE A 628 -11.73 -9.27 -33.48
N GLU A 629 -12.82 -8.59 -33.78
CA GLU A 629 -12.82 -7.16 -34.03
C GLU A 629 -12.61 -6.44 -32.70
N TYR A 630 -11.73 -5.44 -32.61
CA TYR A 630 -11.58 -4.63 -31.40
C TYR A 630 -11.23 -3.19 -31.69
N THR A 631 -11.58 -2.30 -30.75
CA THR A 631 -11.17 -0.90 -30.77
C THR A 631 -10.41 -0.57 -29.49
N LEU A 632 -9.16 -0.13 -29.64
CA LEU A 632 -8.35 0.46 -28.60
C LEU A 632 -8.61 1.97 -28.54
N THR A 633 -9.01 2.48 -27.39
CA THR A 633 -9.19 3.91 -27.15
C THR A 633 -8.10 4.41 -26.22
N VAL A 634 -7.23 5.29 -26.71
CA VAL A 634 -6.12 5.89 -25.96
C VAL A 634 -6.42 7.35 -25.69
N THR A 635 -6.48 7.75 -24.43
CA THR A 635 -6.73 9.13 -24.00
C THR A 635 -5.47 9.70 -23.34
N ASP A 636 -4.97 10.83 -23.83
CA ASP A 636 -3.98 11.67 -23.17
C ASP A 636 -4.69 12.54 -22.14
N GLY A 637 -4.59 12.19 -20.85
CA GLY A 637 -5.25 12.89 -19.76
C GLY A 637 -4.66 14.28 -19.47
N GLU A 638 -3.46 14.60 -19.96
CA GLU A 638 -2.87 15.94 -19.79
C GLU A 638 -3.45 16.93 -20.81
N LYS A 639 -3.66 16.48 -22.05
CA LYS A 639 -4.19 17.30 -23.15
C LYS A 639 -5.69 17.12 -23.37
N ASN A 640 -6.31 16.16 -22.68
CA ASN A 640 -7.68 15.70 -22.87
C ASN A 640 -8.00 15.39 -24.35
N THR A 641 -7.08 14.71 -25.03
CA THR A 641 -7.24 14.27 -26.43
C THR A 641 -7.32 12.75 -26.50
N THR A 642 -8.12 12.22 -27.42
CA THR A 642 -8.33 10.76 -27.56
C THR A 642 -8.08 10.32 -29.00
N LYS A 643 -7.39 9.20 -29.17
CA LYS A 643 -7.24 8.47 -30.43
C LYS A 643 -7.83 7.07 -30.29
N SER A 644 -8.51 6.61 -31.34
CA SER A 644 -9.06 5.26 -31.41
C SER A 644 -8.43 4.48 -32.55
N TYR A 645 -8.06 3.24 -32.27
CA TYR A 645 -7.44 2.32 -33.22
C TYR A 645 -8.31 1.07 -33.33
N THR A 646 -8.89 0.84 -34.51
CA THR A 646 -9.77 -0.30 -34.76
C THR A 646 -9.04 -1.35 -35.57
N LYS A 647 -9.07 -2.59 -35.08
CA LYS A 647 -8.61 -3.78 -35.78
C LYS A 647 -9.82 -4.55 -36.31
N PRO A 648 -9.94 -4.77 -37.64
CA PRO A 648 -11.02 -5.56 -38.21
C PRO A 648 -11.01 -7.02 -37.75
N GLY A 649 -12.19 -7.65 -37.68
CA GLY A 649 -12.32 -9.08 -37.40
C GLY A 649 -11.71 -9.97 -38.49
N GLY A 650 -11.28 -11.17 -38.13
CA GLY A 650 -10.73 -12.19 -39.03
C GLY A 650 -9.23 -12.10 -39.33
N THR A 651 -8.51 -11.13 -38.76
CA THR A 651 -7.04 -11.02 -38.90
C THR A 651 -6.35 -11.14 -37.54
N PHE A 652 -5.02 -11.23 -37.48
CA PHE A 652 -4.24 -11.11 -36.23
C PHE A 652 -3.32 -9.88 -36.29
N ALA A 653 -3.74 -8.85 -37.03
CA ALA A 653 -2.92 -7.68 -37.31
C ALA A 653 -2.62 -6.85 -36.05
N GLY A 654 -1.38 -6.40 -35.92
CA GLY A 654 -0.97 -5.30 -35.05
C GLY A 654 -0.76 -4.01 -35.86
N ASN A 655 -0.42 -2.92 -35.17
CA ASN A 655 -0.06 -1.65 -35.82
C ASN A 655 0.78 -0.75 -34.90
N ALA A 656 1.34 0.30 -35.49
CA ALA A 656 2.05 1.38 -34.81
C ALA A 656 1.59 2.75 -35.31
N ASP A 657 1.29 3.66 -34.38
CA ASP A 657 1.14 5.09 -34.65
C ASP A 657 2.29 5.84 -34.00
N THR A 658 3.37 6.07 -34.76
CA THR A 658 4.53 6.87 -34.34
C THR A 658 4.26 8.38 -34.46
N SER A 659 3.01 8.77 -34.63
CA SER A 659 2.53 10.16 -34.74
C SER A 659 1.33 10.42 -33.82
N ALA A 660 1.21 9.67 -32.72
CA ALA A 660 -0.01 9.62 -31.93
C ALA A 660 -0.39 10.97 -31.30
N PHE A 661 0.41 11.50 -30.37
CA PHE A 661 0.09 12.68 -29.55
C PHE A 661 1.19 13.74 -29.51
#